data_AF-A0A416DVS1-F1
#
_entry.id   AF-A0A416DVS1-F1
#
_cell.length_a   1.000
_cell.length_b   1.000
_cell.length_c   1.000
_cell.angle_alpha   90.00
_cell.angle_beta   90.00
_cell.angle_gamma   90.00
#
_symmetry.space_group_name_H-M   'P 1'
#
loop_
_entity.id
_entity.type
_entity.pdbx_description
1 polymer ?
#
loop_
_entity_poly.entity_id
_entity_poly.type
_entity_poly.pdbx_seq_one_letter_code
_entity_poly.pdbx_strand_id
1 'polypeptide(L)'
;MLILSGLMTVIVVLMLYNAFFGTNTGTEVSYTDFLKDLEADKVAAVEVNKESGMVTVQLKQEAAATPAPGSYVSFYGITQKVTQSQTVYYTMLMEDLDTLTARLQEHDVQGNRVTSNTSNFLMEILVTVVLPVVLIWIVAGFLFRRMGGSGGPMGVGKSNAKVYVQKETGVTFKDVAGEDEAKESLVEVVDFLHNPQKYSKIGAKLPKGALLVGPPGTGKTLLAKAVAGEAHVPFFSLTGSDFIELYVGVGASRVRDLFKEATKNAPCIVFIDEIDAIGRSRDSKYGGGNEEREQTLNQLLSEMDGFDSSKGILILGATNRPEILDKALLRPGRFDRRIIVDKPDLKGRVEILKVHSKDVKMDETVDLDAIALATSGAVGSDLANMINEAAINAVKEGREFVSQKDLFAAVEQVLVGKEKKDRIMSKEERRIVSYHEVGHALISALQKNSEPVQKITIVPRTMGALGYVMQVPEEEKYLNTEAELRDMLVGLVGGRAAEEVVFDTVTTGAANDIEKATSIARNMITRYGMSKRFGLVGLATVESQYLEGRTALNCSDETAAAIDEEVVAMIKESYDQALQMLRENRELMDKLAAFLIERETITGKEFMEIFRREKGLPDPEEEKKDVTETNAAGSAVKGNSVDVTIGEQVMTSTDSTFQPLTFEDSLQEAKEQTAPAQDTAKQPAESAKEETSAQEKHEQESTEQKSDAAEESKDPKDPPQGPVGLFSHGTL
;
A
#
# COMPACT_ATOMS: atom_id res chain seq x y z
N MET A 1 -32.67 -26.05 -4.24
CA MET A 1 -32.07 -27.33 -4.69
C MET A 1 -32.77 -27.92 -5.90
N LEU A 2 -34.08 -28.23 -5.85
CA LEU A 2 -34.83 -28.74 -7.02
C LEU A 2 -34.82 -27.80 -8.24
N ILE A 3 -34.84 -26.48 -8.00
CA ILE A 3 -34.78 -25.48 -9.06
C ILE A 3 -33.38 -25.45 -9.72
N LEU A 4 -32.32 -25.60 -8.93
CA LEU A 4 -30.94 -25.58 -9.41
C LEU A 4 -30.60 -26.86 -10.20
N SER A 5 -31.06 -28.02 -9.72
CA SER A 5 -30.95 -29.28 -10.45
C SER A 5 -31.78 -29.25 -11.73
N GLY A 6 -32.98 -28.67 -11.67
CA GLY A 6 -33.83 -28.44 -12.84
C GLY A 6 -33.15 -27.57 -13.90
N LEU A 7 -32.55 -26.45 -13.46
CA LEU A 7 -31.83 -25.54 -14.35
C LEU A 7 -30.61 -26.23 -15.01
N MET A 8 -29.83 -26.98 -14.24
CA MET A 8 -28.69 -27.74 -14.79
C MET A 8 -29.13 -28.80 -15.80
N THR A 9 -30.22 -29.51 -15.55
CA THR A 9 -30.77 -30.46 -16.54
C THR A 9 -31.24 -29.75 -17.80
N VAL A 10 -31.86 -28.57 -17.69
CA VAL A 10 -32.28 -27.79 -18.86
C VAL A 10 -31.06 -27.34 -19.67
N ILE A 11 -30.00 -26.88 -19.02
CA ILE A 11 -28.76 -26.45 -19.69
C ILE A 11 -28.08 -27.62 -20.41
N VAL A 12 -27.99 -28.79 -19.77
CA VAL A 12 -27.39 -29.99 -20.38
C VAL A 12 -28.22 -30.49 -21.56
N VAL A 13 -29.56 -30.46 -21.45
CA VAL A 13 -30.45 -30.80 -22.57
C VAL A 13 -30.31 -29.79 -23.71
N LEU A 14 -30.18 -28.49 -23.41
CA LEU A 14 -29.94 -27.45 -24.42
C LEU A 14 -28.58 -27.62 -25.11
N MET A 15 -27.54 -27.98 -24.37
CA MET A 15 -26.22 -28.28 -24.91
C MET A 15 -26.24 -29.49 -25.83
N LEU A 16 -26.90 -30.58 -25.42
CA LEU A 16 -27.04 -31.77 -26.24
C LEU A 16 -27.91 -31.48 -27.48
N TYR A 17 -28.96 -30.68 -27.33
CA TYR A 17 -29.78 -30.25 -28.46
C TYR A 17 -28.95 -29.46 -29.48
N ASN A 18 -28.16 -28.47 -29.04
CA ASN A 18 -27.29 -27.70 -29.94
C ASN A 18 -26.12 -28.52 -30.50
N ALA A 19 -25.60 -29.52 -29.78
CA ALA A 19 -24.52 -30.36 -30.28
C ALA A 19 -24.99 -31.32 -31.39
N PHE A 20 -26.25 -31.77 -31.34
CA PHE A 20 -26.79 -32.73 -32.30
C PHE A 20 -27.66 -32.11 -33.40
N PHE A 21 -28.39 -31.04 -33.08
CA PHE A 21 -29.21 -30.28 -34.02
C PHE A 21 -28.59 -28.94 -34.41
N GLY A 22 -27.35 -28.69 -34.00
CA GLY A 22 -26.52 -27.59 -34.48
C GLY A 22 -26.50 -27.63 -36.00
N THR A 23 -27.10 -26.62 -36.60
CA THR A 23 -27.43 -26.55 -38.02
C THR A 23 -26.20 -26.80 -38.90
N ASN A 24 -26.20 -27.87 -39.68
CA ASN A 24 -25.40 -27.95 -40.89
C ASN A 24 -25.82 -26.77 -41.77
N THR A 25 -24.99 -25.74 -41.85
CA THR A 25 -25.24 -24.53 -42.64
C THR A 25 -25.06 -24.87 -44.12
N GLY A 26 -26.09 -25.47 -44.73
CA GLY A 26 -26.19 -25.53 -46.18
C GLY A 26 -26.50 -24.14 -46.73
N THR A 27 -25.91 -23.78 -47.86
CA THR A 27 -26.20 -22.51 -48.54
C THR A 27 -27.29 -22.72 -49.59
N GLU A 28 -28.40 -22.00 -49.47
CA GLU A 28 -29.48 -22.04 -50.46
C GLU A 28 -29.04 -21.35 -51.77
N VAL A 29 -29.27 -22.02 -52.89
CA VAL A 29 -28.97 -21.50 -54.24
C VAL A 29 -30.25 -21.52 -55.07
N SER A 30 -30.40 -20.53 -55.96
CA SER A 30 -31.54 -20.51 -56.88
C SER A 30 -31.47 -21.70 -57.85
N TYR A 31 -32.62 -22.26 -58.24
CA TYR A 31 -32.65 -23.40 -59.16
C TYR A 31 -31.97 -23.08 -60.50
N THR A 32 -32.11 -21.84 -60.96
CA THR A 32 -31.48 -21.36 -62.20
C THR A 32 -29.95 -21.27 -62.09
N ASP A 33 -29.42 -20.88 -60.93
CA ASP A 33 -27.96 -20.82 -60.75
C ASP A 33 -27.37 -22.23 -60.57
N PHE A 34 -28.11 -23.15 -59.95
CA PHE A 34 -27.76 -24.57 -59.97
C PHE A 34 -27.65 -25.11 -61.40
N LEU A 35 -28.62 -24.81 -62.28
CA LEU A 35 -28.57 -25.24 -63.68
C LEU A 35 -27.38 -24.64 -64.43
N LYS A 36 -27.04 -23.36 -64.19
CA LYS A 36 -25.84 -22.75 -64.78
C LYS A 36 -24.55 -23.43 -64.33
N ASP A 37 -24.46 -23.79 -63.05
CA ASP A 37 -23.28 -24.47 -62.52
C ASP A 37 -23.20 -25.93 -63.00
N LEU A 38 -24.34 -26.57 -63.28
CA LEU A 38 -24.42 -27.87 -63.93
C LEU A 38 -23.94 -27.81 -65.38
N GLU A 39 -24.43 -26.84 -66.16
CA GLU A 39 -24.02 -26.62 -67.56
C GLU A 39 -22.54 -26.22 -67.69
N ALA A 40 -21.97 -25.61 -66.64
CA ALA A 40 -20.56 -25.25 -66.56
C ALA A 40 -19.64 -26.38 -66.02
N ASP A 41 -20.15 -27.62 -65.91
CA ASP A 41 -19.45 -28.82 -65.41
C ASP A 41 -18.88 -28.70 -63.99
N LYS A 42 -19.40 -27.78 -63.17
CA LYS A 42 -18.93 -27.54 -61.79
C LYS A 42 -19.55 -28.47 -60.76
N VAL A 43 -20.64 -29.16 -61.10
CA VAL A 43 -21.35 -30.07 -60.21
C VAL A 43 -20.70 -31.46 -60.23
N ALA A 44 -20.46 -32.05 -59.06
CA ALA A 44 -19.89 -33.38 -58.89
C ALA A 44 -20.96 -34.46 -58.65
N ALA A 45 -21.97 -34.16 -57.82
CA ALA A 45 -23.05 -35.08 -57.52
C ALA A 45 -24.31 -34.31 -57.11
N VAL A 46 -25.47 -34.91 -57.38
CA VAL A 46 -26.78 -34.35 -57.03
C VAL A 46 -27.61 -35.40 -56.29
N GLU A 47 -28.17 -35.03 -55.14
CA GLU A 47 -29.09 -35.88 -54.39
C GLU A 47 -30.47 -35.24 -54.34
N VAL A 48 -31.51 -35.97 -54.74
CA VAL A 48 -32.89 -35.48 -54.73
C VAL A 48 -33.67 -36.20 -53.65
N ASN A 49 -34.19 -35.44 -52.68
CA ASN A 49 -35.09 -35.96 -51.67
C ASN A 49 -36.50 -36.10 -52.26
N LYS A 50 -37.03 -37.33 -52.22
CA LYS A 50 -38.33 -37.67 -52.82
C LYS A 50 -39.53 -36.99 -52.14
N GLU A 51 -39.45 -36.73 -50.84
CA GLU A 51 -40.58 -36.24 -50.05
C GLU A 51 -40.65 -34.72 -49.99
N SER A 52 -39.50 -34.05 -49.97
CA SER A 52 -39.42 -32.58 -49.88
C SER A 52 -39.22 -31.89 -51.23
N GLY A 53 -38.84 -32.63 -52.29
CA GLY A 53 -38.45 -32.03 -53.58
C GLY A 53 -37.14 -31.24 -53.51
N MET A 54 -36.38 -31.37 -52.42
CA MET A 54 -35.13 -30.68 -52.21
C MET A 54 -34.01 -31.39 -52.97
N VAL A 55 -33.27 -30.61 -53.76
CA VAL A 55 -32.09 -31.02 -54.52
C VAL A 55 -30.86 -30.54 -53.76
N THR A 56 -30.03 -31.47 -53.34
CA THR A 56 -28.75 -31.21 -52.66
C THR A 56 -27.63 -31.37 -53.67
N VAL A 57 -26.76 -30.36 -53.78
CA VAL A 57 -25.75 -30.24 -54.83
C VAL A 57 -24.37 -30.24 -54.19
N GLN A 58 -23.50 -31.12 -54.66
CA GLN A 58 -22.08 -31.13 -54.33
C GLN A 58 -21.29 -30.61 -55.53
N LEU A 59 -20.50 -29.55 -55.34
CA LEU A 59 -19.63 -28.99 -56.39
C LEU A 59 -18.26 -29.71 -56.40
N LYS A 60 -17.61 -29.78 -57.57
CA LYS A 60 -16.24 -30.26 -57.73
C LYS A 60 -15.28 -29.35 -56.95
N GLN A 61 -14.24 -29.92 -56.33
CA GLN A 61 -13.37 -29.22 -55.37
C GLN A 61 -12.71 -27.93 -55.91
N GLU A 62 -12.49 -27.80 -57.23
CA GLU A 62 -11.91 -26.60 -57.84
C GLU A 62 -12.92 -25.45 -58.06
N ALA A 63 -14.23 -25.74 -58.00
CA ALA A 63 -15.30 -24.77 -58.19
C ALA A 63 -16.03 -24.38 -56.87
N ALA A 64 -15.74 -25.10 -55.78
CA ALA A 64 -16.22 -24.74 -54.46
C ALA A 64 -15.52 -23.44 -54.00
N ALA A 65 -16.29 -22.36 -53.82
CA ALA A 65 -15.78 -21.13 -53.24
C ALA A 65 -15.06 -21.43 -51.92
N THR A 66 -13.89 -20.82 -51.73
CA THR A 66 -13.03 -20.96 -50.55
C THR A 66 -13.91 -20.84 -49.30
N PRO A 67 -13.95 -21.85 -48.40
CA PRO A 67 -14.79 -21.77 -47.22
C PRO A 67 -14.39 -20.54 -46.40
N ALA A 68 -15.37 -19.76 -45.95
CA ALA A 68 -15.13 -18.68 -45.00
C ALA A 68 -14.29 -19.21 -43.80
N PRO A 69 -13.33 -18.43 -43.28
CA PRO A 69 -12.41 -18.90 -42.25
C PRO A 69 -13.17 -19.46 -41.05
N GLY A 70 -12.75 -20.66 -40.63
CA GLY A 70 -13.51 -21.57 -39.75
C GLY A 70 -14.21 -20.89 -38.58
N SER A 71 -15.49 -21.21 -38.42
CA SER A 71 -16.27 -20.86 -37.24
C SER A 71 -15.70 -21.59 -36.02
N TYR A 72 -15.22 -20.81 -35.06
CA TYR A 72 -14.88 -21.30 -33.73
C TYR A 72 -16.14 -21.23 -32.88
N VAL A 73 -16.59 -22.37 -32.34
CA VAL A 73 -17.57 -22.35 -31.25
C VAL A 73 -16.77 -22.25 -29.96
N SER A 74 -16.85 -21.10 -29.30
CA SER A 74 -16.27 -20.86 -27.98
C SER A 74 -17.35 -21.05 -26.92
N PHE A 75 -17.12 -21.99 -26.00
CA PHE A 75 -17.97 -22.20 -24.84
C PHE A 75 -17.10 -22.38 -23.60
N TYR A 76 -17.25 -21.50 -22.60
CA TYR A 76 -16.46 -21.50 -21.36
C TYR A 76 -14.93 -21.70 -21.57
N GLY A 77 -14.35 -20.95 -22.50
CA GLY A 77 -12.89 -20.88 -22.66
C GLY A 77 -12.23 -22.07 -23.37
N ILE A 78 -13.00 -23.02 -23.91
CA ILE A 78 -12.47 -24.10 -24.76
C ILE A 78 -12.95 -23.84 -26.20
N THR A 79 -12.01 -23.52 -27.09
CA THR A 79 -12.24 -23.35 -28.53
C THR A 79 -11.95 -24.66 -29.25
N GLN A 80 -12.98 -25.29 -29.82
CA GLN A 80 -12.81 -26.42 -30.73
C GLN A 80 -12.89 -25.96 -32.19
N LYS A 81 -11.89 -26.36 -32.98
CA LYS A 81 -11.91 -26.21 -34.44
C LYS A 81 -12.91 -27.20 -35.02
N VAL A 82 -13.96 -26.71 -35.67
CA VAL A 82 -14.86 -27.55 -36.46
C VAL A 82 -14.11 -28.00 -37.71
N THR A 83 -13.92 -29.31 -37.86
CA THR A 83 -13.32 -29.93 -39.06
C THR A 83 -14.20 -29.60 -40.27
N GLN A 84 -13.59 -29.02 -41.31
CA GLN A 84 -14.22 -28.51 -42.53
C GLN A 84 -15.23 -29.51 -43.14
N SER A 85 -16.53 -29.26 -42.97
CA SER A 85 -17.56 -29.90 -43.80
C SER A 85 -17.61 -29.16 -45.14
N GLN A 86 -17.56 -29.89 -46.25
CA GLN A 86 -17.79 -29.32 -47.59
C GLN A 86 -19.10 -28.52 -47.57
N THR A 87 -19.09 -27.28 -48.07
CA THR A 87 -20.29 -26.45 -48.16
C THR A 87 -21.30 -27.16 -49.04
N VAL A 88 -22.40 -27.61 -48.43
CA VAL A 88 -23.48 -28.30 -49.15
C VAL A 88 -24.44 -27.24 -49.67
N TYR A 89 -24.67 -27.21 -50.98
CA TYR A 89 -25.64 -26.31 -51.59
C TYR A 89 -26.97 -27.04 -51.75
N TYR A 90 -28.10 -26.34 -51.54
CA TYR A 90 -29.41 -26.95 -51.79
C TYR A 90 -30.34 -25.99 -52.53
N THR A 91 -31.25 -26.56 -53.31
CA THR A 91 -32.29 -25.83 -54.05
C THR A 91 -33.58 -26.67 -54.10
N MET A 92 -34.70 -26.05 -54.44
CA MET A 92 -35.98 -26.75 -54.63
C MET A 92 -36.16 -27.10 -56.11
N LEU A 93 -36.56 -28.34 -56.39
CA LEU A 93 -36.82 -28.81 -57.75
C LEU A 93 -37.94 -27.98 -58.39
N MET A 94 -37.66 -27.32 -59.52
CA MET A 94 -38.65 -26.54 -60.29
C MET A 94 -39.12 -27.22 -61.59
N GLU A 95 -38.51 -28.33 -61.99
CA GLU A 95 -38.86 -29.11 -63.20
C GLU A 95 -39.17 -30.57 -62.85
N ASP A 96 -39.58 -31.38 -63.82
CA ASP A 96 -39.85 -32.80 -63.61
C ASP A 96 -38.54 -33.61 -63.43
N LEU A 97 -38.60 -34.73 -62.72
CA LEU A 97 -37.39 -35.53 -62.47
C LEU A 97 -36.80 -36.13 -63.74
N ASP A 98 -37.60 -36.38 -64.78
CA ASP A 98 -37.13 -37.03 -66.00
C ASP A 98 -36.26 -36.06 -66.83
N THR A 99 -36.65 -34.78 -66.92
CA THR A 99 -35.83 -33.72 -67.54
C THR A 99 -34.54 -33.44 -66.76
N LEU A 100 -34.58 -33.39 -65.43
CA LEU A 100 -33.36 -33.22 -64.63
C LEU A 100 -32.41 -34.41 -64.80
N THR A 101 -32.94 -35.64 -64.81
CA THR A 101 -32.12 -36.86 -64.97
C THR A 101 -31.43 -36.90 -66.34
N ALA A 102 -32.13 -36.48 -67.40
CA ALA A 102 -31.55 -36.38 -68.74
C ALA A 102 -30.37 -35.40 -68.80
N ARG A 103 -30.48 -34.22 -68.16
CA ARG A 103 -29.39 -33.23 -68.09
C ARG A 103 -28.20 -33.71 -67.26
N LEU A 104 -28.45 -34.41 -66.15
CA LEU A 104 -27.38 -34.98 -65.33
C LEU A 104 -26.59 -36.05 -66.10
N GLN A 105 -27.26 -36.84 -66.96
CA GLN A 105 -26.60 -37.81 -67.83
C GLN A 105 -25.79 -37.16 -68.95
N GLU A 106 -26.25 -36.04 -69.52
CA GLU A 106 -25.52 -35.30 -70.56
C GLU A 106 -24.17 -34.76 -70.05
N HIS A 107 -24.11 -34.39 -68.76
CA HIS A 107 -22.92 -33.85 -68.10
C HIS A 107 -22.15 -34.86 -67.22
N ASP A 108 -22.46 -36.16 -67.32
CA ASP A 108 -21.82 -37.26 -66.55
C ASP A 108 -21.82 -37.05 -65.01
N VAL A 109 -22.91 -36.50 -64.48
CA VAL A 109 -23.10 -36.26 -63.03
C VAL A 109 -23.95 -37.36 -62.41
N GLN A 110 -23.48 -37.95 -61.30
CA GLN A 110 -24.24 -38.98 -60.58
C GLN A 110 -25.40 -38.37 -59.77
N GLY A 111 -26.62 -38.82 -60.06
CA GLY A 111 -27.85 -38.44 -59.37
C GLY A 111 -28.37 -39.55 -58.45
N ASN A 112 -28.40 -39.32 -57.12
CA ASN A 112 -28.95 -40.26 -56.14
C ASN A 112 -30.32 -39.80 -55.61
N ARG A 113 -31.18 -40.76 -55.26
CA ARG A 113 -32.51 -40.47 -54.71
C ARG A 113 -32.60 -40.96 -53.27
N VAL A 114 -32.83 -40.06 -52.33
CA VAL A 114 -32.87 -40.37 -50.89
C VAL A 114 -34.29 -40.25 -50.33
N THR A 115 -34.64 -41.13 -49.39
CA THR A 115 -35.91 -41.12 -48.66
C THR A 115 -35.64 -40.91 -47.18
N SER A 116 -36.36 -39.99 -46.53
CA SER A 116 -36.28 -39.78 -45.08
C SER A 116 -36.89 -40.96 -44.34
N ASN A 117 -36.08 -41.72 -43.60
CA ASN A 117 -36.55 -42.88 -42.84
C ASN A 117 -36.88 -42.46 -41.40
N THR A 118 -38.15 -42.11 -41.14
CA THR A 118 -38.61 -41.52 -39.87
C THR A 118 -38.41 -42.44 -38.65
N SER A 119 -38.24 -43.75 -38.85
CA SER A 119 -37.96 -44.71 -37.77
C SER A 119 -36.55 -44.58 -37.18
N ASN A 120 -35.55 -44.21 -37.99
CA ASN A 120 -34.18 -44.02 -37.51
C ASN A 120 -34.06 -42.74 -36.65
N PHE A 121 -34.82 -41.70 -37.00
CA PHE A 121 -34.83 -40.44 -36.27
C PHE A 121 -35.32 -40.59 -34.81
N LEU A 122 -36.39 -41.40 -34.59
CA LEU A 122 -36.90 -41.64 -33.23
C LEU A 122 -35.95 -42.50 -32.40
N MET A 123 -35.30 -43.50 -33.00
CA MET A 123 -34.29 -44.31 -32.31
C MET A 123 -33.03 -43.52 -31.98
N GLU A 124 -32.62 -42.60 -32.87
CA GLU A 124 -31.51 -41.69 -32.64
C GLU A 124 -31.79 -40.72 -31.49
N ILE A 125 -32.99 -40.14 -31.40
CA ILE A 125 -33.35 -39.30 -30.23
C ILE A 125 -33.33 -40.11 -28.93
N LEU A 126 -33.87 -41.34 -28.94
CA LEU A 126 -33.98 -42.16 -27.72
C LEU A 126 -32.61 -42.61 -27.20
N VAL A 127 -31.72 -43.07 -28.09
CA VAL A 127 -30.39 -43.56 -27.70
C VAL A 127 -29.44 -42.40 -27.39
N THR A 128 -29.57 -41.28 -28.11
CA THR A 128 -28.55 -40.22 -28.08
C THR A 128 -28.90 -39.07 -27.14
N VAL A 129 -30.19 -38.84 -26.87
CA VAL A 129 -30.64 -37.77 -25.95
C VAL A 129 -31.20 -38.35 -24.65
N VAL A 130 -32.10 -39.34 -24.72
CA VAL A 130 -32.78 -39.84 -23.52
C VAL A 130 -31.84 -40.69 -22.65
N LEU A 131 -31.07 -41.59 -23.24
CA LEU A 131 -30.18 -42.49 -22.50
C LEU A 131 -29.08 -41.75 -21.70
N PRO A 132 -28.35 -40.76 -22.25
CA PRO A 132 -27.33 -40.04 -21.48
C PRO A 132 -27.92 -39.21 -20.34
N VAL A 133 -29.09 -38.59 -20.54
CA VAL A 133 -29.77 -37.79 -19.50
C VAL A 133 -30.18 -38.66 -18.32
N VAL A 134 -30.73 -39.86 -18.59
CA VAL A 134 -31.08 -40.83 -17.55
C VAL A 134 -29.84 -41.32 -16.79
N LEU A 135 -28.74 -41.58 -17.51
CA LEU A 135 -27.48 -42.05 -16.93
C LEU A 135 -26.86 -40.99 -16.00
N ILE A 136 -26.89 -39.71 -16.40
CA ILE A 136 -26.47 -38.58 -15.56
C ILE A 136 -27.32 -38.50 -14.28
N TRP A 137 -28.64 -38.69 -14.37
CA TRP A 137 -29.52 -38.68 -13.20
C TRP A 137 -29.21 -39.81 -12.21
N ILE A 138 -28.88 -41.01 -12.70
CA ILE A 138 -28.49 -42.14 -11.87
C ILE A 138 -27.14 -41.88 -11.19
N VAL A 139 -26.14 -41.40 -11.92
CA VAL A 139 -24.81 -41.09 -11.38
C VAL A 139 -24.89 -39.93 -10.39
N ALA A 140 -25.61 -38.85 -10.71
CA ALA A 140 -25.83 -37.74 -9.81
C ALA A 140 -26.54 -38.20 -8.51
N GLY A 141 -27.59 -39.02 -8.61
CA GLY A 141 -28.28 -39.58 -7.45
C GLY A 141 -27.36 -40.42 -6.54
N PHE A 142 -26.42 -41.16 -7.12
CA PHE A 142 -25.42 -41.92 -6.38
C PHE A 142 -24.34 -41.02 -5.75
N LEU A 143 -23.85 -40.02 -6.48
CA LEU A 143 -22.86 -39.05 -5.99
C LEU A 143 -23.42 -38.20 -4.84
N PHE A 144 -24.67 -37.74 -4.95
CA PHE A 144 -25.34 -36.94 -3.92
C PHE A 144 -25.64 -37.76 -2.65
N ARG A 145 -25.94 -39.06 -2.78
CA ARG A 145 -26.03 -39.95 -1.62
C ARG A 145 -24.69 -40.16 -0.92
N ARG A 146 -23.58 -40.09 -1.65
CA ARG A 146 -22.22 -40.22 -1.09
C ARG A 146 -21.66 -38.91 -0.52
N MET A 147 -22.13 -37.75 -0.99
CA MET A 147 -21.81 -36.41 -0.45
C MET A 147 -22.72 -35.95 0.69
N GLY A 148 -23.71 -36.76 1.10
CA GLY A 148 -24.59 -36.48 2.25
C GLY A 148 -23.90 -36.56 3.63
N GLY A 149 -22.62 -36.92 3.69
CA GLY A 149 -21.79 -36.84 4.89
C GLY A 149 -20.93 -35.58 4.90
N SER A 150 -21.26 -34.64 5.79
CA SER A 150 -20.36 -33.54 6.24
C SER A 150 -19.77 -32.62 5.15
N GLY A 151 -20.53 -32.24 4.11
CA GLY A 151 -20.00 -31.30 3.10
C GLY A 151 -20.98 -30.84 2.03
N GLY A 152 -22.26 -30.64 2.36
CA GLY A 152 -23.24 -30.13 1.40
C GLY A 152 -23.05 -28.63 1.08
N PRO A 153 -23.58 -28.12 -0.05
CA PRO A 153 -23.51 -26.70 -0.46
C PRO A 153 -24.14 -25.70 0.52
N MET A 154 -24.83 -26.19 1.57
CA MET A 154 -25.32 -25.38 2.69
C MET A 154 -24.18 -24.88 3.60
N GLY A 155 -22.94 -25.33 3.39
CA GLY A 155 -21.75 -24.92 4.15
C GLY A 155 -21.15 -23.57 3.75
N VAL A 156 -21.61 -22.96 2.65
CA VAL A 156 -21.05 -21.69 2.11
C VAL A 156 -21.28 -20.48 3.05
N GLY A 157 -22.14 -20.61 4.07
CA GLY A 157 -22.39 -19.55 5.08
C GLY A 157 -21.85 -19.83 6.49
N LYS A 158 -21.30 -21.02 6.76
CA LYS A 158 -20.64 -21.31 8.06
C LYS A 158 -19.14 -21.28 7.83
N SER A 159 -18.59 -20.08 7.93
CA SER A 159 -17.16 -19.87 8.00
C SER A 159 -16.64 -20.54 9.28
N ASN A 160 -16.11 -21.76 9.17
CA ASN A 160 -15.06 -22.22 10.09
C ASN A 160 -13.81 -21.39 9.77
N ALA A 161 -13.84 -20.10 10.14
CA ALA A 161 -12.62 -19.33 10.22
C ALA A 161 -11.75 -20.12 11.18
N LYS A 162 -10.55 -20.53 10.75
CA LYS A 162 -9.51 -20.94 11.68
C LYS A 162 -9.15 -19.68 12.45
N VAL A 163 -9.95 -19.35 13.46
CA VAL A 163 -9.66 -18.30 14.40
C VAL A 163 -8.42 -18.80 15.13
N TYR A 164 -7.27 -18.22 14.80
CA TYR A 164 -6.00 -18.58 15.42
C TYR A 164 -6.02 -18.05 16.85
N VAL A 165 -6.62 -18.83 17.75
CA VAL A 165 -6.58 -18.55 19.19
C VAL A 165 -5.21 -18.93 19.69
N GLN A 166 -4.35 -17.93 19.89
CA GLN A 166 -3.12 -18.12 20.63
C GLN A 166 -3.44 -17.98 22.11
N LYS A 167 -3.40 -19.09 22.85
CA LYS A 167 -3.64 -19.07 24.30
C LYS A 167 -2.54 -18.31 25.06
N GLU A 168 -1.32 -18.35 24.54
CA GLU A 168 -0.17 -17.60 25.04
C GLU A 168 0.64 -17.09 23.84
N THR A 169 0.98 -15.80 23.85
CA THR A 169 1.75 -15.16 22.77
C THR A 169 3.26 -15.36 22.92
N GLY A 170 3.73 -15.62 24.15
CA GLY A 170 5.16 -15.76 24.49
C GLY A 170 5.97 -14.45 24.39
N VAL A 171 5.31 -13.33 24.09
CA VAL A 171 5.91 -11.99 23.93
C VAL A 171 5.38 -11.09 25.03
N THR A 172 6.25 -10.32 25.67
CA THR A 172 5.94 -9.41 26.79
C THR A 172 6.42 -7.99 26.49
N PHE A 173 6.16 -7.02 27.38
CA PHE A 173 6.68 -5.65 27.17
C PHE A 173 8.21 -5.58 27.22
N LYS A 174 8.89 -6.60 27.76
CA LYS A 174 10.36 -6.71 27.74
C LYS A 174 10.92 -6.93 26.34
N ASP A 175 10.10 -7.44 25.42
CA ASP A 175 10.48 -7.72 24.04
C ASP A 175 10.13 -6.54 23.11
N VAL A 176 9.51 -5.47 23.65
CA VAL A 176 9.16 -4.26 22.93
C VAL A 176 9.95 -3.07 23.48
N ALA A 177 10.93 -2.63 22.69
CA ALA A 177 11.77 -1.47 22.99
C ALA A 177 11.39 -0.25 22.14
N GLY A 178 11.76 0.94 22.60
CA GLY A 178 11.60 2.21 21.85
C GLY A 178 10.22 2.84 21.83
N GLU A 179 9.21 2.19 22.43
CA GLU A 179 7.81 2.66 22.43
C GLU A 179 7.31 2.93 23.86
N ASP A 180 8.04 3.74 24.64
CA ASP A 180 7.76 3.92 26.08
C ASP A 180 6.40 4.59 26.35
N GLU A 181 6.03 5.62 25.57
CA GLU A 181 4.75 6.33 25.70
C GLU A 181 3.54 5.42 25.35
N ALA A 182 3.67 4.65 24.27
CA ALA A 182 2.65 3.69 23.86
C ALA A 182 2.52 2.55 24.89
N LYS A 183 3.63 2.06 25.44
CA LYS A 183 3.63 1.07 26.52
C LYS A 183 2.95 1.59 27.77
N GLU A 184 3.24 2.81 28.23
CA GLU A 184 2.60 3.39 29.41
C GLU A 184 1.07 3.47 29.25
N SER A 185 0.60 3.93 28.08
CA SER A 185 -0.83 3.96 27.75
C SER A 185 -1.48 2.57 27.76
N LEU A 186 -0.73 1.54 27.36
CA LEU A 186 -1.21 0.16 27.33
C LEU A 186 -1.09 -0.56 28.69
N VAL A 187 -0.21 -0.13 29.59
CA VAL A 187 -0.14 -0.67 30.96
C VAL A 187 -1.44 -0.39 31.71
N GLU A 188 -2.08 0.77 31.51
CA GLU A 188 -3.42 1.06 32.03
C GLU A 188 -4.44 0.00 31.56
N VAL A 189 -4.37 -0.35 30.28
CA VAL A 189 -5.24 -1.34 29.64
C VAL A 189 -4.97 -2.76 30.15
N VAL A 190 -3.71 -3.09 30.46
CA VAL A 190 -3.32 -4.38 31.08
C VAL A 190 -3.81 -4.48 32.52
N ASP A 191 -3.64 -3.43 33.37
CA ASP A 191 -4.19 -3.44 34.74
C ASP A 191 -5.72 -3.56 34.72
N PHE A 192 -6.35 -2.94 33.71
CA PHE A 192 -7.76 -3.08 33.48
C PHE A 192 -8.18 -4.55 33.20
N LEU A 193 -7.47 -5.27 32.35
CA LEU A 193 -7.76 -6.69 32.06
C LEU A 193 -7.52 -7.62 33.26
N HIS A 194 -6.50 -7.33 34.08
CA HIS A 194 -6.23 -8.08 35.31
C HIS A 194 -7.27 -7.81 36.41
N ASN A 195 -7.71 -6.56 36.56
CA ASN A 195 -8.54 -6.11 37.69
C ASN A 195 -9.83 -5.37 37.24
N PRO A 196 -10.72 -5.94 36.41
CA PRO A 196 -11.88 -5.23 35.86
C PRO A 196 -12.87 -4.74 36.93
N GLN A 197 -12.95 -5.43 38.06
CA GLN A 197 -13.81 -5.07 39.19
C GLN A 197 -13.37 -3.78 39.90
N LYS A 198 -12.06 -3.48 39.92
CA LYS A 198 -11.49 -2.28 40.56
C LYS A 198 -12.07 -1.02 39.91
N TYR A 199 -12.11 -1.01 38.58
CA TYR A 199 -12.65 0.08 37.75
C TYR A 199 -14.18 0.14 37.81
N SER A 200 -14.84 -1.03 37.73
CA SER A 200 -16.31 -1.12 37.79
C SER A 200 -16.89 -0.61 39.12
N LYS A 201 -16.20 -0.80 40.26
CA LYS A 201 -16.64 -0.35 41.59
C LYS A 201 -16.77 1.17 41.73
N ILE A 202 -15.93 1.93 41.03
CA ILE A 202 -15.96 3.40 41.02
C ILE A 202 -16.87 3.93 39.88
N GLY A 203 -17.43 3.03 39.06
CA GLY A 203 -18.27 3.39 37.93
C GLY A 203 -17.49 3.81 36.68
N ALA A 204 -16.17 3.55 36.64
CA ALA A 204 -15.38 3.78 35.43
C ALA A 204 -15.83 2.79 34.35
N LYS A 205 -16.12 3.31 33.15
CA LYS A 205 -16.46 2.49 32.00
C LYS A 205 -15.19 1.96 31.37
N LEU A 206 -15.20 0.66 31.10
CA LEU A 206 -14.07 -0.07 30.54
C LEU A 206 -13.93 0.33 29.07
N PRO A 207 -12.72 0.69 28.58
CA PRO A 207 -12.54 1.02 27.17
C PRO A 207 -12.84 -0.20 26.33
N LYS A 208 -13.71 -0.04 25.33
CA LYS A 208 -14.14 -1.15 24.48
C LYS A 208 -13.10 -1.49 23.41
N GLY A 209 -12.29 -0.51 23.01
CA GLY A 209 -11.21 -0.75 22.09
C GLY A 209 -10.22 0.40 21.95
N ALA A 210 -8.99 0.07 21.60
CA ALA A 210 -7.92 1.02 21.33
C ALA A 210 -7.41 0.85 19.89
N LEU A 211 -7.10 1.97 19.23
CA LEU A 211 -6.53 2.00 17.90
C LEU A 211 -5.04 2.37 18.01
N LEU A 212 -4.17 1.45 17.59
CA LEU A 212 -2.75 1.65 17.39
C LEU A 212 -2.52 2.32 16.04
N VAL A 213 -1.94 3.51 16.04
CA VAL A 213 -1.76 4.34 14.85
C VAL A 213 -0.29 4.66 14.69
N GLY A 214 0.27 4.44 13.50
CA GLY A 214 1.65 4.83 13.23
C GLY A 214 2.20 4.27 11.92
N PRO A 215 3.44 4.61 11.54
CA PRO A 215 4.07 4.12 10.32
C PRO A 215 4.17 2.57 10.28
N PRO A 216 4.24 1.95 9.10
CA PRO A 216 4.52 0.52 9.00
C PRO A 216 5.89 0.20 9.65
N GLY A 217 6.00 -0.98 10.25
CA GLY A 217 7.28 -1.45 10.82
C GLY A 217 7.63 -0.93 12.22
N THR A 218 6.80 -0.09 12.85
CA THR A 218 7.00 0.38 14.25
C THR A 218 6.58 -0.63 15.33
N GLY A 219 6.22 -1.86 14.94
CA GLY A 219 5.93 -2.92 15.91
C GLY A 219 4.51 -2.89 16.50
N LYS A 220 3.52 -2.24 15.88
CA LYS A 220 2.11 -2.25 16.32
C LYS A 220 1.57 -3.66 16.64
N THR A 221 1.80 -4.63 15.75
CA THR A 221 1.40 -6.03 15.93
C THR A 221 2.16 -6.71 17.07
N LEU A 222 3.44 -6.37 17.25
CA LEU A 222 4.27 -6.89 18.34
C LEU A 222 3.79 -6.34 19.69
N LEU A 223 3.48 -5.04 19.74
CA LEU A 223 2.95 -4.36 20.92
C LEU A 223 1.59 -4.95 21.33
N ALA A 224 0.68 -5.21 20.37
CA ALA A 224 -0.59 -5.89 20.67
C ALA A 224 -0.40 -7.30 21.26
N LYS A 225 0.57 -8.07 20.76
CA LYS A 225 0.92 -9.39 21.32
C LYS A 225 1.54 -9.29 22.72
N ALA A 226 2.35 -8.25 22.97
CA ALA A 226 2.94 -7.98 24.26
C ALA A 226 1.87 -7.65 25.32
N VAL A 227 0.86 -6.85 24.97
CA VAL A 227 -0.28 -6.55 25.85
C VAL A 227 -1.00 -7.82 26.28
N ALA A 228 -1.24 -8.75 25.35
CA ALA A 228 -1.86 -10.03 25.66
C ALA A 228 -0.96 -10.92 26.52
N GLY A 229 0.34 -10.93 26.26
CA GLY A 229 1.33 -11.66 27.04
C GLY A 229 1.45 -11.13 28.46
N GLU A 230 1.37 -9.83 28.69
CA GLU A 230 1.41 -9.20 30.01
C GLU A 230 0.09 -9.37 30.78
N ALA A 231 -1.05 -9.36 30.08
CA ALA A 231 -2.36 -9.63 30.65
C ALA A 231 -2.63 -11.12 30.91
N HIS A 232 -1.82 -12.03 30.34
CA HIS A 232 -2.03 -13.49 30.37
C HIS A 232 -3.44 -13.91 29.89
N VAL A 233 -3.94 -13.27 28.84
CA VAL A 233 -5.26 -13.54 28.26
C VAL A 233 -5.15 -14.11 26.83
N PRO A 234 -6.13 -14.90 26.35
CA PRO A 234 -6.16 -15.36 24.97
C PRO A 234 -6.09 -14.21 23.96
N PHE A 235 -5.30 -14.40 22.91
CA PHE A 235 -5.10 -13.44 21.83
C PHE A 235 -5.69 -13.96 20.51
N PHE A 236 -6.63 -13.19 19.96
CA PHE A 236 -7.25 -13.43 18.66
C PHE A 236 -6.63 -12.46 17.65
N SER A 237 -5.89 -12.97 16.67
CA SER A 237 -5.25 -12.13 15.63
C SER A 237 -5.93 -12.36 14.28
N LEU A 238 -6.45 -11.29 13.69
CA LEU A 238 -7.05 -11.28 12.35
C LEU A 238 -6.54 -10.08 11.57
N THR A 239 -6.51 -10.19 10.23
CA THR A 239 -6.19 -9.07 9.35
C THR A 239 -7.48 -8.51 8.74
N GLY A 240 -7.57 -7.20 8.56
CA GLY A 240 -8.75 -6.53 7.98
C GLY A 240 -9.12 -7.08 6.60
N SER A 241 -8.12 -7.48 5.81
CA SER A 241 -8.31 -8.15 4.51
C SER A 241 -9.07 -9.47 4.62
N ASP A 242 -8.99 -10.18 5.75
CA ASP A 242 -9.65 -11.47 5.95
C ASP A 242 -11.18 -11.35 5.97
N PHE A 243 -11.71 -10.14 6.10
CA PHE A 243 -13.14 -9.90 6.07
C PHE A 243 -13.66 -9.51 4.68
N ILE A 244 -12.77 -9.15 3.75
CA ILE A 244 -13.15 -8.76 2.38
C ILE A 244 -13.21 -10.02 1.52
N GLU A 245 -14.40 -10.32 0.99
CA GLU A 245 -14.65 -11.51 0.19
C GLU A 245 -15.52 -11.18 -1.03
N LEU A 246 -15.47 -12.02 -2.07
CA LEU A 246 -16.28 -11.85 -3.29
C LEU A 246 -17.78 -12.02 -3.04
N TYR A 247 -18.16 -12.67 -1.94
CA TYR A 247 -19.54 -12.99 -1.62
C TYR A 247 -20.10 -12.03 -0.57
N VAL A 248 -21.15 -11.30 -0.97
CA VAL A 248 -21.88 -10.37 -0.09
C VAL A 248 -22.34 -11.07 1.18
N GLY A 249 -22.05 -10.47 2.34
CA GLY A 249 -22.47 -10.94 3.66
C GLY A 249 -21.57 -12.00 4.31
N VAL A 250 -20.54 -12.52 3.62
CA VAL A 250 -19.57 -13.44 4.23
C VAL A 250 -18.71 -12.71 5.27
N GLY A 251 -18.20 -11.51 4.96
CA GLY A 251 -17.45 -10.69 5.91
C GLY A 251 -18.23 -10.39 7.18
N ALA A 252 -19.49 -9.94 7.05
CA ALA A 252 -20.38 -9.73 8.18
C ALA A 252 -20.69 -11.02 8.99
N SER A 253 -20.70 -12.21 8.37
CA SER A 253 -20.81 -13.46 9.14
C SER A 253 -19.54 -13.76 9.94
N ARG A 254 -18.36 -13.52 9.35
CA ARG A 254 -17.07 -13.71 10.02
C ARG A 254 -16.92 -12.81 11.24
N VAL A 255 -17.33 -11.53 11.13
CA VAL A 255 -17.36 -10.61 12.26
C VAL A 255 -18.25 -11.17 13.39
N ARG A 256 -19.46 -11.62 13.08
CA ARG A 256 -20.36 -12.22 14.09
C ARG A 256 -19.75 -13.44 14.77
N ASP A 257 -19.12 -14.31 14.01
CA ASP A 257 -18.56 -15.54 14.56
C ASP A 257 -17.29 -15.26 15.40
N LEU A 258 -16.47 -14.29 15.01
CA LEU A 258 -15.35 -13.78 15.80
C LEU A 258 -15.82 -13.31 17.18
N PHE A 259 -16.84 -12.44 17.24
CA PHE A 259 -17.32 -11.91 18.52
C PHE A 259 -18.00 -12.97 19.39
N LYS A 260 -18.67 -13.96 18.79
CA LYS A 260 -19.20 -15.12 19.54
C LYS A 260 -18.08 -15.95 20.16
N GLU A 261 -16.98 -16.17 19.45
CA GLU A 261 -15.83 -16.91 19.98
C GLU A 261 -15.06 -16.11 21.03
N ALA A 262 -14.84 -14.82 20.81
CA ALA A 262 -14.25 -13.93 21.81
C ALA A 262 -15.08 -13.92 23.11
N THR A 263 -16.42 -13.84 23.00
CA THR A 263 -17.32 -13.89 24.17
C THR A 263 -17.22 -15.19 24.94
N LYS A 264 -16.96 -16.33 24.27
CA LYS A 264 -16.79 -17.64 24.95
C LYS A 264 -15.46 -17.75 25.69
N ASN A 265 -14.43 -17.02 25.25
CA ASN A 265 -13.08 -17.08 25.79
C ASN A 265 -12.72 -15.82 26.61
N ALA A 266 -13.71 -15.02 27.00
CA ALA A 266 -13.50 -13.81 27.78
C ALA A 266 -12.99 -14.14 29.21
N PRO A 267 -12.06 -13.36 29.78
CA PRO A 267 -11.44 -12.15 29.21
C PRO A 267 -10.42 -12.47 28.11
N CYS A 268 -10.42 -11.69 27.02
CA CYS A 268 -9.53 -11.90 25.88
C CYS A 268 -9.29 -10.61 25.08
N ILE A 269 -8.27 -10.63 24.22
CA ILE A 269 -7.96 -9.53 23.30
C ILE A 269 -8.26 -9.94 21.86
N VAL A 270 -8.98 -9.10 21.13
CA VAL A 270 -9.23 -9.22 19.70
C VAL A 270 -8.41 -8.17 18.96
N PHE A 271 -7.38 -8.60 18.24
CA PHE A 271 -6.53 -7.76 17.41
C PHE A 271 -6.93 -7.85 15.94
N ILE A 272 -7.20 -6.69 15.34
CA ILE A 272 -7.50 -6.52 13.92
C ILE A 272 -6.40 -5.66 13.29
N ASP A 273 -5.48 -6.28 12.57
CA ASP A 273 -4.47 -5.57 11.79
C ASP A 273 -5.08 -4.97 10.52
N GLU A 274 -4.48 -3.94 9.95
CA GLU A 274 -4.96 -3.26 8.72
C GLU A 274 -6.47 -2.96 8.74
N ILE A 275 -6.97 -2.40 9.84
CA ILE A 275 -8.41 -2.14 10.00
C ILE A 275 -8.96 -1.20 8.93
N ASP A 276 -8.11 -0.41 8.28
CA ASP A 276 -8.46 0.45 7.15
C ASP A 276 -8.93 -0.32 5.90
N ALA A 277 -8.66 -1.62 5.79
CA ALA A 277 -9.21 -2.47 4.75
C ALA A 277 -10.76 -2.52 4.81
N ILE A 278 -11.34 -2.62 6.01
CA ILE A 278 -12.79 -2.63 6.25
C ILE A 278 -13.34 -1.31 6.76
N GLY A 279 -12.50 -0.49 7.38
CA GLY A 279 -12.88 0.73 8.08
C GLY A 279 -12.86 1.99 7.23
N ARG A 280 -12.65 1.90 5.92
CA ARG A 280 -12.52 3.09 5.05
C ARG A 280 -13.84 3.88 4.96
N SER A 281 -13.75 5.21 5.05
CA SER A 281 -14.88 6.12 4.88
C SER A 281 -15.46 6.06 3.46
N ARG A 282 -16.76 6.37 3.34
CA ARG A 282 -17.50 6.33 2.07
C ARG A 282 -16.94 7.36 1.07
N ASP A 283 -16.16 6.90 0.09
CA ASP A 283 -15.83 7.70 -1.08
C ASP A 283 -16.96 7.54 -2.11
N SER A 284 -17.91 8.47 -2.08
CA SER A 284 -19.16 8.46 -2.85
C SER A 284 -19.01 8.72 -4.37
N LYS A 285 -17.86 8.41 -4.98
CA LYS A 285 -17.58 8.78 -6.38
C LYS A 285 -17.59 7.65 -7.42
N TYR A 286 -17.46 6.37 -7.04
CA TYR A 286 -17.48 5.27 -8.01
C TYR A 286 -18.20 4.04 -7.44
N GLY A 287 -19.41 3.77 -7.97
CA GLY A 287 -20.33 2.75 -7.46
C GLY A 287 -19.91 1.31 -7.80
N GLY A 288 -20.22 0.39 -6.87
CA GLY A 288 -20.29 -1.06 -7.12
C GLY A 288 -19.44 -1.95 -6.22
N GLY A 289 -18.34 -1.45 -5.63
CA GLY A 289 -17.41 -2.27 -4.83
C GLY A 289 -17.47 -2.05 -3.31
N ASN A 290 -18.23 -1.07 -2.84
CA ASN A 290 -18.22 -0.66 -1.43
C ASN A 290 -19.30 -1.33 -0.57
N GLU A 291 -20.31 -1.99 -1.15
CA GLU A 291 -21.45 -2.51 -0.39
C GLU A 291 -21.07 -3.64 0.58
N GLU A 292 -20.18 -4.56 0.19
CA GLU A 292 -19.69 -5.64 1.05
C GLU A 292 -18.90 -5.08 2.23
N ARG A 293 -17.94 -4.18 1.94
CA ARG A 293 -17.13 -3.52 2.96
C ARG A 293 -18.01 -2.75 3.95
N GLU A 294 -18.98 -2.00 3.45
CA GLU A 294 -19.92 -1.25 4.30
C GLU A 294 -20.77 -2.17 5.17
N GLN A 295 -21.24 -3.29 4.64
CA GLN A 295 -22.00 -4.27 5.41
C GLN A 295 -21.15 -4.89 6.52
N THR A 296 -19.92 -5.27 6.20
CA THR A 296 -18.94 -5.83 7.14
C THR A 296 -18.56 -4.81 8.22
N LEU A 297 -18.33 -3.54 7.85
CA LEU A 297 -18.08 -2.44 8.77
C LEU A 297 -19.26 -2.20 9.72
N ASN A 298 -20.48 -2.08 9.18
CA ASN A 298 -21.68 -1.88 9.99
C ASN A 298 -21.91 -3.03 10.97
N GLN A 299 -21.58 -4.27 10.55
CA GLN A 299 -21.64 -5.41 11.45
C GLN A 299 -20.60 -5.30 12.58
N LEU A 300 -19.36 -4.89 12.27
CA LEU A 300 -18.34 -4.65 13.29
C LEU A 300 -18.80 -3.59 14.30
N LEU A 301 -19.35 -2.47 13.82
CA LEU A 301 -19.90 -1.42 14.67
C LEU A 301 -21.04 -1.92 15.57
N SER A 302 -21.95 -2.73 15.01
CA SER A 302 -23.07 -3.33 15.74
C SER A 302 -22.58 -4.29 16.83
N GLU A 303 -21.59 -5.14 16.53
CA GLU A 303 -20.99 -6.03 17.54
C GLU A 303 -20.28 -5.24 18.64
N MET A 304 -19.50 -4.20 18.28
CA MET A 304 -18.80 -3.32 19.23
C MET A 304 -19.77 -2.62 20.20
N ASP A 305 -20.88 -2.10 19.67
CA ASP A 305 -21.91 -1.45 20.49
C ASP A 305 -22.66 -2.48 21.36
N GLY A 306 -22.88 -3.69 20.83
CA GLY A 306 -23.72 -4.74 21.42
C GLY A 306 -23.09 -5.59 22.53
N PHE A 307 -21.75 -5.69 22.62
CA PHE A 307 -21.12 -6.50 23.66
C PHE A 307 -21.04 -5.79 25.02
N ASP A 308 -21.20 -6.58 26.09
CA ASP A 308 -21.08 -6.12 27.46
C ASP A 308 -19.61 -5.92 27.84
N SER A 309 -19.24 -4.67 28.12
CA SER A 309 -17.89 -4.30 28.53
C SER A 309 -17.45 -4.99 29.83
N SER A 310 -18.39 -5.41 30.68
CA SER A 310 -18.08 -6.10 31.95
C SER A 310 -17.38 -7.45 31.78
N LYS A 311 -17.49 -8.07 30.59
CA LYS A 311 -16.90 -9.38 30.29
C LYS A 311 -15.37 -9.34 30.09
N GLY A 312 -14.77 -8.15 30.00
CA GLY A 312 -13.31 -8.01 29.84
C GLY A 312 -12.82 -8.39 28.44
N ILE A 313 -13.57 -8.02 27.40
CA ILE A 313 -13.15 -8.15 26.00
C ILE A 313 -12.60 -6.80 25.54
N LEU A 314 -11.36 -6.79 25.05
CA LEU A 314 -10.72 -5.60 24.51
C LEU A 314 -10.46 -5.78 23.01
N ILE A 315 -10.82 -4.78 22.21
CA ILE A 315 -10.55 -4.76 20.77
C ILE A 315 -9.37 -3.84 20.48
N LEU A 316 -8.30 -4.37 19.90
CA LEU A 316 -7.17 -3.61 19.43
C LEU A 316 -7.21 -3.54 17.89
N GLY A 317 -7.24 -2.34 17.33
CA GLY A 317 -7.09 -2.14 15.89
C GLY A 317 -5.71 -1.58 15.58
N ALA A 318 -5.09 -1.97 14.46
CA ALA A 318 -3.90 -1.30 13.96
C ALA A 318 -4.16 -0.70 12.57
N THR A 319 -3.66 0.51 12.32
CA THR A 319 -3.68 1.12 10.99
C THR A 319 -2.44 1.98 10.75
N ASN A 320 -2.06 2.07 9.49
CA ASN A 320 -1.08 3.06 9.02
C ASN A 320 -1.77 4.31 8.45
N ARG A 321 -3.11 4.35 8.41
CA ARG A 321 -3.89 5.38 7.70
C ARG A 321 -5.12 5.82 8.49
N PRO A 322 -4.95 6.49 9.64
CA PRO A 322 -6.07 6.91 10.47
C PRO A 322 -7.02 7.90 9.76
N GLU A 323 -6.54 8.64 8.76
CA GLU A 323 -7.29 9.67 8.05
C GLU A 323 -8.38 9.13 7.12
N ILE A 324 -8.20 7.91 6.59
CA ILE A 324 -9.20 7.27 5.71
C ILE A 324 -10.24 6.48 6.50
N LEU A 325 -10.08 6.34 7.82
CA LEU A 325 -11.01 5.59 8.65
C LEU A 325 -12.35 6.32 8.82
N ASP A 326 -13.43 5.56 8.82
CA ASP A 326 -14.77 6.05 9.14
C ASP A 326 -14.78 6.59 10.57
N LYS A 327 -15.19 7.86 10.70
CA LYS A 327 -15.34 8.56 11.99
C LYS A 327 -16.25 7.80 12.96
N ALA A 328 -17.16 6.95 12.45
CA ALA A 328 -18.00 6.07 13.24
C ALA A 328 -17.18 5.10 14.10
N LEU A 329 -16.05 4.55 13.61
CA LEU A 329 -15.17 3.66 14.37
C LEU A 329 -14.53 4.36 15.57
N LEU A 330 -14.29 5.67 15.44
CA LEU A 330 -13.55 6.50 16.40
C LEU A 330 -14.46 7.17 17.44
N ARG A 331 -15.75 6.80 17.47
CA ARG A 331 -16.70 7.34 18.45
C ARG A 331 -16.53 6.65 19.81
N PRO A 332 -16.79 7.35 20.93
CA PRO A 332 -16.76 6.75 22.26
C PRO A 332 -17.63 5.49 22.34
N GLY A 333 -17.09 4.44 22.98
CA GLY A 333 -17.71 3.11 23.04
C GLY A 333 -17.30 2.16 21.91
N ARG A 334 -16.42 2.59 21.00
CA ARG A 334 -15.82 1.75 19.95
C ARG A 334 -14.29 1.78 20.10
N PHE A 335 -13.57 2.42 19.18
CA PHE A 335 -12.17 2.78 19.40
C PHE A 335 -12.10 4.12 20.12
N ASP A 336 -12.27 4.07 21.45
CA ASP A 336 -12.30 5.24 22.31
C ASP A 336 -10.89 5.75 22.68
N ARG A 337 -9.88 4.88 22.60
CA ARG A 337 -8.47 5.25 22.76
C ARG A 337 -7.75 5.23 21.42
N ARG A 338 -6.91 6.25 21.19
CA ARG A 338 -5.93 6.27 20.11
C ARG A 338 -4.55 6.31 20.74
N ILE A 339 -3.73 5.34 20.38
CA ILE A 339 -2.37 5.19 20.89
C ILE A 339 -1.46 5.35 19.68
N ILE A 340 -0.65 6.39 19.73
CA ILE A 340 0.29 6.71 18.66
C ILE A 340 1.54 5.85 18.90
N VAL A 341 1.99 5.17 17.85
CA VAL A 341 3.17 4.30 17.81
C VAL A 341 4.09 4.86 16.74
N ASP A 342 4.85 5.89 17.13
CA ASP A 342 5.68 6.67 16.23
C ASP A 342 7.00 5.96 15.90
N LYS A 343 7.90 6.64 15.21
CA LYS A 343 9.24 6.11 14.97
C LYS A 343 10.06 6.22 16.25
N PRO A 344 10.93 5.24 16.55
CA PRO A 344 11.78 5.30 17.73
C PRO A 344 12.79 6.46 17.65
N ASP A 345 13.00 7.11 18.79
CA ASP A 345 14.09 8.08 19.02
C ASP A 345 15.46 7.38 19.09
N LEU A 346 16.56 8.14 19.17
CA LEU A 346 17.91 7.57 19.28
C LEU A 346 18.00 6.50 20.38
N LYS A 347 17.50 6.80 21.58
CA LYS A 347 17.53 5.88 22.71
C LYS A 347 16.71 4.63 22.42
N GLY A 348 15.51 4.80 21.85
CA GLY A 348 14.64 3.72 21.43
C GLY A 348 15.28 2.83 20.37
N ARG A 349 15.96 3.40 19.38
CA ARG A 349 16.71 2.64 18.37
C ARG A 349 17.83 1.81 18.99
N VAL A 350 18.59 2.38 19.93
CA VAL A 350 19.61 1.65 20.69
C VAL A 350 19.00 0.48 21.45
N GLU A 351 17.88 0.68 22.14
CA GLU A 351 17.22 -0.39 22.87
C GLU A 351 16.62 -1.47 21.95
N ILE A 352 16.07 -1.09 20.79
CA ILE A 352 15.60 -2.03 19.77
C ILE A 352 16.75 -2.86 19.22
N LEU A 353 17.88 -2.23 18.89
CA LEU A 353 19.09 -2.93 18.46
C LEU A 353 19.58 -3.91 19.54
N LYS A 354 19.56 -3.51 20.82
CA LYS A 354 19.90 -4.38 21.96
C LYS A 354 18.96 -5.56 22.13
N VAL A 355 17.66 -5.39 21.86
CA VAL A 355 16.69 -6.51 21.92
C VAL A 355 17.00 -7.52 20.81
N HIS A 356 17.20 -7.05 19.58
CA HIS A 356 17.49 -7.92 18.44
C HIS A 356 18.91 -8.49 18.44
N SER A 357 19.85 -7.88 19.16
CA SER A 357 21.21 -8.40 19.30
C SER A 357 21.34 -9.58 20.26
N LYS A 358 20.38 -9.82 21.16
CA LYS A 358 20.49 -10.87 22.20
C LYS A 358 20.73 -12.27 21.63
N ASP A 359 20.11 -12.58 20.50
CA ASP A 359 20.21 -13.88 19.85
C ASP A 359 21.39 -13.98 18.86
N VAL A 360 22.12 -12.88 18.66
CA VAL A 360 23.23 -12.78 17.70
C VAL A 360 24.56 -12.68 18.43
N LYS A 361 25.53 -13.52 18.05
CA LYS A 361 26.89 -13.45 18.60
C LYS A 361 27.62 -12.24 18.03
N MET A 362 27.88 -11.26 18.88
CA MET A 362 28.59 -10.02 18.53
C MET A 362 30.01 -10.03 19.08
N ASP A 363 30.92 -9.36 18.37
CA ASP A 363 32.29 -9.07 18.81
C ASP A 363 32.29 -7.91 19.83
N GLU A 364 33.35 -7.82 20.65
CA GLU A 364 33.55 -6.76 21.66
C GLU A 364 33.72 -5.37 21.02
N THR A 365 34.04 -5.32 19.72
CA THR A 365 34.20 -4.09 18.94
C THR A 365 32.90 -3.42 18.54
N VAL A 366 31.74 -4.03 18.84
CA VAL A 366 30.43 -3.54 18.41
C VAL A 366 29.95 -2.37 19.26
N ASP A 367 29.69 -1.25 18.58
CA ASP A 367 29.08 -0.05 19.13
C ASP A 367 27.70 0.15 18.49
N LEU A 368 26.65 -0.17 19.25
CA LEU A 368 25.26 -0.03 18.82
C LEU A 368 24.78 1.43 18.83
N ASP A 369 25.40 2.31 19.62
CA ASP A 369 25.07 3.73 19.67
C ASP A 369 25.45 4.40 18.35
N ALA A 370 26.64 4.07 17.82
CA ALA A 370 27.08 4.53 16.50
C ALA A 370 26.15 4.06 15.37
N ILE A 371 25.61 2.84 15.46
CA ILE A 371 24.65 2.31 14.48
C ILE A 371 23.28 3.00 14.60
N ALA A 372 22.81 3.25 15.82
CA ALA A 372 21.55 3.97 16.06
C ALA A 372 21.58 5.41 15.51
N LEU A 373 22.74 6.06 15.54
CA LEU A 373 22.96 7.38 14.96
C LEU A 373 22.97 7.33 13.42
N ALA A 374 23.66 6.35 12.84
CA ALA A 374 23.71 6.12 11.39
C ALA A 374 22.38 5.64 10.77
N THR A 375 21.41 5.26 11.60
CA THR A 375 20.09 4.75 11.20
C THR A 375 18.96 5.71 11.60
N SER A 376 19.25 7.02 11.65
CA SER A 376 18.26 8.05 11.92
C SER A 376 17.01 7.90 11.04
N GLY A 377 15.83 7.91 11.66
CA GLY A 377 14.54 7.74 10.98
C GLY A 377 14.16 6.31 10.57
N ALA A 378 15.01 5.30 10.85
CA ALA A 378 14.70 3.88 10.65
C ALA A 378 13.64 3.39 11.65
N VAL A 379 12.78 2.47 11.21
CA VAL A 379 11.75 1.84 12.07
C VAL A 379 12.25 0.54 12.67
N GLY A 380 11.55 0.02 13.70
CA GLY A 380 11.95 -1.19 14.41
C GLY A 380 12.16 -2.41 13.49
N SER A 381 11.33 -2.60 12.47
CA SER A 381 11.51 -3.66 11.48
C SER A 381 12.79 -3.52 10.65
N ASP A 382 13.19 -2.29 10.33
CA ASP A 382 14.42 -2.03 9.58
C ASP A 382 15.64 -2.37 10.43
N LEU A 383 15.63 -1.95 11.70
CA LEU A 383 16.69 -2.25 12.66
C LEU A 383 16.84 -3.76 12.90
N ALA A 384 15.72 -4.48 13.07
CA ALA A 384 15.71 -5.93 13.19
C ALA A 384 16.31 -6.60 11.94
N ASN A 385 15.97 -6.09 10.76
CA ASN A 385 16.50 -6.61 9.50
C ASN A 385 18.00 -6.31 9.35
N MET A 386 18.48 -5.14 9.79
CA MET A 386 19.91 -4.78 9.77
C MET A 386 20.74 -5.73 10.64
N ILE A 387 20.28 -6.05 11.87
CA ILE A 387 20.96 -7.03 12.73
C ILE A 387 21.04 -8.40 12.06
N ASN A 388 19.92 -8.85 11.46
CA ASN A 388 19.87 -10.14 10.78
C ASN A 388 20.78 -10.17 9.54
N GLU A 389 20.79 -9.12 8.72
CA GLU A 389 21.68 -9.03 7.55
C GLU A 389 23.16 -8.94 7.96
N ALA A 390 23.49 -8.29 9.07
CA ALA A 390 24.85 -8.28 9.62
C ALA A 390 25.29 -9.70 10.02
N ALA A 391 24.41 -10.48 10.65
CA ALA A 391 24.67 -11.88 10.97
C ALA A 391 24.87 -12.73 9.70
N ILE A 392 24.03 -12.54 8.69
CA ILE A 392 24.17 -13.23 7.39
C ILE A 392 25.51 -12.87 6.72
N ASN A 393 25.95 -11.61 6.80
CA ASN A 393 27.23 -11.16 6.24
C ASN A 393 28.42 -11.79 6.96
N ALA A 394 28.40 -11.85 8.29
CA ALA A 394 29.43 -12.54 9.06
C ALA A 394 29.54 -14.03 8.68
N VAL A 395 28.39 -14.72 8.56
CA VAL A 395 28.36 -16.14 8.15
C VAL A 395 28.88 -16.33 6.72
N LYS A 396 28.54 -15.45 5.78
CA LYS A 396 29.06 -15.50 4.40
C LYS A 396 30.58 -15.35 4.33
N GLU A 397 31.16 -14.55 5.23
CA GLU A 397 32.61 -14.40 5.35
C GLU A 397 33.27 -15.52 6.17
N GLY A 398 32.51 -16.50 6.65
CA GLY A 398 33.01 -17.62 7.45
C GLY A 398 33.38 -17.24 8.88
N ARG A 399 32.84 -16.14 9.41
CA ARG A 399 33.06 -15.67 10.79
C ARG A 399 31.95 -16.15 11.72
N GLU A 400 32.32 -16.41 12.97
CA GLU A 400 31.37 -16.83 14.01
C GLU A 400 30.73 -15.65 14.79
N PHE A 401 31.36 -14.47 14.71
CA PHE A 401 30.95 -13.26 15.42
C PHE A 401 30.71 -12.12 14.43
N VAL A 402 29.67 -11.32 14.70
CA VAL A 402 29.32 -10.10 13.96
C VAL A 402 30.21 -8.96 14.45
N SER A 403 30.86 -8.27 13.51
CA SER A 403 31.74 -7.12 13.77
C SER A 403 31.05 -5.80 13.47
N GLN A 404 31.62 -4.67 13.92
CA GLN A 404 31.10 -3.35 13.61
C GLN A 404 30.99 -3.09 12.09
N LYS A 405 31.93 -3.62 11.31
CA LYS A 405 31.94 -3.51 9.85
C LYS A 405 30.71 -4.17 9.22
N ASP A 406 30.24 -5.29 9.77
CA ASP A 406 29.06 -5.99 9.25
C ASP A 406 27.79 -5.21 9.49
N LEU A 407 27.70 -4.56 10.65
CA LEU A 407 26.55 -3.73 11.00
C LEU A 407 26.46 -2.53 10.06
N PHE A 408 27.57 -1.79 9.84
CA PHE A 408 27.57 -0.71 8.85
C PHE A 408 27.26 -1.21 7.44
N ALA A 409 27.82 -2.35 7.02
CA ALA A 409 27.50 -2.94 5.72
C ALA A 409 26.01 -3.33 5.60
N ALA A 410 25.40 -3.79 6.70
CA ALA A 410 23.98 -4.11 6.76
C ALA A 410 23.10 -2.86 6.72
N VAL A 411 23.50 -1.77 7.40
CA VAL A 411 22.84 -0.46 7.31
C VAL A 411 22.81 0.01 5.85
N GLU A 412 23.95 -0.03 5.17
CA GLU A 412 24.03 0.30 3.74
C GLU A 412 23.13 -0.59 2.89
N GLN A 413 23.11 -1.90 3.18
CA GLN A 413 22.33 -2.86 2.43
C GLN A 413 20.82 -2.66 2.58
N VAL A 414 20.36 -2.30 3.78
CA VAL A 414 18.93 -2.10 4.07
C VAL A 414 18.46 -0.74 3.58
N LEU A 415 19.25 0.33 3.73
CA LEU A 415 18.86 1.68 3.34
C LEU A 415 19.06 1.97 1.83
N VAL A 416 20.14 1.48 1.23
CA VAL A 416 20.55 1.81 -0.16
C VAL A 416 20.46 0.60 -1.10
N GLY A 417 20.46 -0.62 -0.55
CA GLY A 417 20.35 -1.87 -1.30
C GLY A 417 21.67 -2.65 -1.41
N LYS A 418 21.59 -3.83 -2.03
CA LYS A 418 22.73 -4.73 -2.25
C LYS A 418 23.65 -4.22 -3.35
N GLU A 419 24.95 -4.51 -3.22
CA GLU A 419 25.95 -4.23 -4.27
C GLU A 419 25.68 -5.04 -5.53
N LYS A 420 25.65 -4.36 -6.68
CA LYS A 420 25.57 -5.00 -7.99
C LYS A 420 26.98 -5.22 -8.54
N LYS A 421 27.54 -6.38 -8.22
CA LYS A 421 28.87 -6.78 -8.73
C LYS A 421 28.94 -6.92 -10.25
N ASP A 422 27.81 -7.23 -10.89
CA ASP A 422 27.76 -7.47 -12.35
C ASP A 422 27.63 -6.17 -13.17
N ARG A 423 27.38 -5.02 -12.53
CA ARG A 423 27.22 -3.74 -13.23
C ARG A 423 28.57 -3.03 -13.33
N ILE A 424 29.33 -3.35 -14.36
CA ILE A 424 30.60 -2.67 -14.65
C ILE A 424 30.31 -1.36 -15.38
N MET A 425 30.64 -0.23 -14.75
CA MET A 425 30.55 1.09 -15.37
C MET A 425 31.71 1.33 -16.32
N SER A 426 31.44 2.04 -17.42
CA SER A 426 32.50 2.50 -18.32
C SER A 426 33.44 3.49 -17.61
N LYS A 427 34.64 3.71 -18.17
CA LYS A 427 35.61 4.65 -17.60
C LYS A 427 35.06 6.08 -17.53
N GLU A 428 34.28 6.48 -18.53
CA GLU A 428 33.66 7.81 -18.59
C GLU A 428 32.54 7.94 -17.56
N GLU A 429 31.63 6.97 -17.47
CA GLU A 429 30.57 6.97 -16.44
C GLU A 429 31.15 6.95 -15.03
N ARG A 430 32.18 6.13 -14.79
CA ARG A 430 32.88 6.08 -13.50
C ARG A 430 33.47 7.43 -13.14
N ARG A 431 34.07 8.12 -14.11
CA ARG A 431 34.60 9.47 -13.93
C ARG A 431 33.48 10.45 -13.59
N ILE A 432 32.40 10.48 -14.35
CA ILE A 432 31.26 11.38 -14.12
C ILE A 432 30.69 11.19 -12.71
N VAL A 433 30.39 9.93 -12.33
CA VAL A 433 29.84 9.63 -11.00
C VAL A 433 30.81 9.99 -9.89
N SER A 434 32.12 9.77 -10.08
CA SER A 434 33.11 10.18 -9.06
C SER A 434 33.08 11.69 -8.81
N TYR A 435 33.00 12.50 -9.85
CA TYR A 435 32.87 13.96 -9.69
C TYR A 435 31.53 14.37 -9.09
N HIS A 436 30.45 13.67 -9.45
CA HIS A 436 29.13 13.89 -8.88
C HIS A 436 29.13 13.67 -7.36
N GLU A 437 29.60 12.51 -6.89
CA GLU A 437 29.64 12.19 -5.45
C GLU A 437 30.61 13.10 -4.68
N VAL A 438 31.77 13.42 -5.27
CA VAL A 438 32.72 14.38 -4.67
C VAL A 438 32.11 15.77 -4.59
N GLY A 439 31.26 16.17 -5.55
CA GLY A 439 30.52 17.43 -5.51
C GLY A 439 29.66 17.57 -4.25
N HIS A 440 28.85 16.54 -3.96
CA HIS A 440 28.06 16.49 -2.73
C HIS A 440 28.93 16.54 -1.47
N ALA A 441 29.96 15.69 -1.40
CA ALA A 441 30.82 15.59 -0.23
C ALA A 441 31.60 16.88 0.04
N LEU A 442 32.12 17.52 -1.01
CA LEU A 442 32.92 18.74 -0.91
C LEU A 442 32.06 19.92 -0.46
N ILE A 443 30.87 20.10 -1.03
CA ILE A 443 29.95 21.16 -0.58
C ILE A 443 29.56 20.96 0.89
N SER A 444 29.24 19.72 1.26
CA SER A 444 28.90 19.38 2.65
C SER A 444 30.03 19.72 3.63
N ALA A 445 31.29 19.48 3.23
CA ALA A 445 32.45 19.80 4.06
C ALA A 445 32.81 21.29 4.10
N LEU A 446 32.39 22.08 3.11
CA LEU A 446 32.63 23.53 3.06
C LEU A 446 31.57 24.32 3.84
N GLN A 447 30.38 23.75 4.02
CA GLN A 447 29.29 24.34 4.77
C GLN A 447 29.43 24.12 6.27
N LYS A 448 28.91 25.05 7.06
CA LYS A 448 28.98 25.00 8.53
C LYS A 448 27.88 24.16 9.16
N ASN A 449 26.71 24.14 8.53
CA ASN A 449 25.50 23.52 9.08
C ASN A 449 25.19 22.16 8.44
N SER A 450 26.15 21.58 7.72
CA SER A 450 25.98 20.31 7.01
C SER A 450 26.49 19.14 7.85
N GLU A 451 25.84 18.00 7.69
CA GLU A 451 26.20 16.79 8.43
C GLU A 451 27.58 16.25 7.97
N PRO A 452 28.40 15.70 8.90
CA PRO A 452 29.68 15.12 8.55
C PRO A 452 29.57 13.96 7.55
N VAL A 453 30.48 13.95 6.57
CA VAL A 453 30.60 12.86 5.60
C VAL A 453 31.28 11.67 6.25
N GLN A 454 30.61 10.51 6.24
CA GLN A 454 31.17 9.25 6.75
C GLN A 454 31.74 8.35 5.67
N LYS A 455 31.14 8.35 4.47
CA LYS A 455 31.60 7.48 3.39
C LYS A 455 31.16 8.03 2.05
N ILE A 456 32.03 7.91 1.05
CA ILE A 456 31.75 8.23 -0.34
C ILE A 456 32.02 6.98 -1.14
N THR A 457 31.10 6.54 -2.00
CA THR A 457 31.31 5.34 -2.83
C THR A 457 30.67 5.49 -4.21
N ILE A 458 31.33 4.90 -5.21
CA ILE A 458 30.86 4.82 -6.59
C ILE A 458 30.49 3.38 -6.98
N VAL A 459 30.31 2.51 -5.99
CA VAL A 459 29.92 1.12 -6.21
C VAL A 459 28.41 1.04 -6.42
N PRO A 460 27.92 0.57 -7.58
CA PRO A 460 26.51 0.60 -7.90
C PRO A 460 25.69 -0.34 -7.01
N ARG A 461 24.48 0.10 -6.63
CA ARG A 461 23.56 -0.62 -5.74
C ARG A 461 22.25 -1.02 -6.44
N THR A 462 21.49 -1.94 -5.85
CA THR A 462 20.25 -2.48 -6.44
C THR A 462 19.15 -1.46 -6.62
N MET A 463 19.09 -0.41 -5.80
CA MET A 463 18.08 0.65 -5.87
C MET A 463 18.35 1.71 -6.95
N GLY A 464 19.28 1.45 -7.88
CA GLY A 464 19.55 2.33 -9.00
C GLY A 464 20.61 3.42 -8.72
N ALA A 465 21.05 3.57 -7.47
CA ALA A 465 22.19 4.44 -7.12
C ALA A 465 23.48 3.94 -7.80
N LEU A 466 24.11 4.83 -8.58
CA LEU A 466 25.42 4.59 -9.20
C LEU A 466 26.57 4.93 -8.26
N GLY A 467 26.34 5.86 -7.33
CA GLY A 467 27.17 6.22 -6.21
C GLY A 467 26.30 6.83 -5.11
N TYR A 468 26.88 7.09 -3.95
CA TYR A 468 26.25 7.89 -2.90
C TYR A 468 27.28 8.44 -1.91
N VAL A 469 26.88 9.52 -1.22
CA VAL A 469 27.55 10.06 -0.03
C VAL A 469 26.71 9.73 1.20
N MET A 470 27.32 9.05 2.17
CA MET A 470 26.71 8.79 3.46
C MET A 470 27.10 9.90 4.44
N GLN A 471 26.09 10.62 4.91
CA GLN A 471 26.20 11.59 5.99
C GLN A 471 25.61 10.97 7.26
N VAL A 472 26.22 11.25 8.41
CA VAL A 472 25.70 10.82 9.70
C VAL A 472 25.64 12.04 10.61
N PRO A 473 24.47 12.39 11.15
CA PRO A 473 24.34 13.52 12.07
C PRO A 473 25.12 13.26 13.35
N GLU A 474 25.68 14.31 13.98
CA GLU A 474 26.33 14.18 15.29
C GLU A 474 25.32 14.04 16.43
N GLU A 475 24.15 14.66 16.25
CA GLU A 475 23.04 14.64 17.20
C GLU A 475 21.70 14.57 16.45
N GLU A 476 20.71 13.91 17.03
CA GLU A 476 19.37 13.86 16.45
C GLU A 476 18.61 15.15 16.78
N LYS A 477 18.40 16.00 15.78
CA LYS A 477 17.64 17.25 15.90
C LYS A 477 16.23 17.08 15.38
N TYR A 478 15.26 17.67 16.08
CA TYR A 478 13.86 17.71 15.66
C TYR A 478 13.48 18.99 14.91
N LEU A 479 14.32 20.04 14.99
CA LEU A 479 14.05 21.35 14.40
C LEU A 479 15.20 21.71 13.45
N ASN A 480 14.84 22.15 12.25
CA ASN A 480 15.78 22.69 11.27
C ASN A 480 15.53 24.19 11.09
N THR A 481 16.62 24.96 11.11
CA THR A 481 16.61 26.39 10.80
C THR A 481 16.52 26.64 9.29
N GLU A 482 16.11 27.85 8.87
CA GLU A 482 16.11 28.20 7.45
C GLU A 482 17.53 28.08 6.84
N ALA A 483 18.57 28.44 7.61
CA ALA A 483 19.96 28.34 7.17
C ALA A 483 20.38 26.89 6.92
N GLU A 484 20.06 25.96 7.82
CA GLU A 484 20.32 24.52 7.66
C GLU A 484 19.60 23.96 6.42
N LEU A 485 18.33 24.32 6.20
CA LEU A 485 17.59 23.85 5.02
C LEU A 485 18.14 24.43 3.72
N ARG A 486 18.57 25.71 3.71
CA ARG A 486 19.26 26.30 2.56
C ARG A 486 20.58 25.61 2.28
N ASP A 487 21.35 25.30 3.32
CA ASP A 487 22.61 24.57 3.14
C ASP A 487 22.37 23.16 2.59
N MET A 488 21.31 22.48 3.05
CA MET A 488 20.87 21.19 2.51
C MET A 488 20.49 21.28 1.02
N LEU A 489 19.81 22.35 0.58
CA LEU A 489 19.49 22.56 -0.83
C LEU A 489 20.76 22.71 -1.69
N VAL A 490 21.73 23.50 -1.21
CA VAL A 490 23.04 23.67 -1.90
C VAL A 490 23.79 22.33 -1.97
N GLY A 491 23.76 21.53 -0.91
CA GLY A 491 24.32 20.18 -0.88
C GLY A 491 23.68 19.23 -1.91
N LEU A 492 22.36 19.24 -2.03
CA LEU A 492 21.61 18.39 -2.97
C LEU A 492 21.85 18.76 -4.43
N VAL A 493 21.99 20.04 -4.77
CA VAL A 493 22.30 20.44 -6.16
C VAL A 493 23.79 20.33 -6.49
N GLY A 494 24.62 19.96 -5.50
CA GLY A 494 26.07 19.89 -5.60
C GLY A 494 26.60 18.89 -6.63
N GLY A 495 26.02 17.69 -6.70
CA GLY A 495 26.44 16.67 -7.68
C GLY A 495 26.22 17.13 -9.12
N ARG A 496 25.05 17.74 -9.41
CA ARG A 496 24.76 18.37 -10.70
C ARG A 496 25.74 19.50 -11.02
N ALA A 497 26.02 20.36 -10.05
CA ALA A 497 26.94 21.50 -10.24
C ALA A 497 28.37 21.02 -10.55
N ALA A 498 28.82 19.94 -9.92
CA ALA A 498 30.13 19.35 -10.18
C ALA A 498 30.23 18.78 -11.61
N GLU A 499 29.16 18.15 -12.12
CA GLU A 499 29.11 17.69 -13.51
C GLU A 499 29.29 18.85 -14.49
N GLU A 500 28.56 19.95 -14.30
CA GLU A 500 28.63 21.12 -15.18
C GLU A 500 30.02 21.77 -15.15
N VAL A 501 30.60 21.97 -13.97
CA VAL A 501 31.92 22.60 -13.81
C VAL A 501 33.04 21.81 -14.50
N VAL A 502 32.93 20.48 -14.55
CA VAL A 502 34.01 19.60 -15.04
C VAL A 502 33.80 19.16 -16.47
N PHE A 503 32.57 18.82 -16.85
CA PHE A 503 32.25 18.20 -18.14
C PHE A 503 31.49 19.12 -19.09
N ASP A 504 31.07 20.31 -18.66
CA ASP A 504 30.27 21.25 -19.46
C ASP A 504 28.98 20.60 -20.03
N THR A 505 28.45 19.61 -19.31
CA THR A 505 27.25 18.85 -19.65
C THR A 505 26.61 18.29 -18.38
N VAL A 506 25.36 17.83 -18.51
CA VAL A 506 24.55 17.33 -17.40
C VAL A 506 24.01 15.94 -17.73
N THR A 507 23.94 15.07 -16.72
CA THR A 507 23.43 13.69 -16.87
C THR A 507 22.04 13.46 -16.27
N THR A 508 21.46 12.28 -16.45
CA THR A 508 20.22 11.90 -15.75
C THR A 508 20.45 11.45 -14.29
N GLY A 509 21.70 11.38 -13.82
CA GLY A 509 22.06 10.89 -12.48
C GLY A 509 21.49 11.74 -11.34
N ALA A 510 21.41 13.06 -11.52
CA ALA A 510 20.94 14.00 -10.48
C ALA A 510 19.41 14.05 -10.28
N ALA A 511 18.64 13.15 -10.91
CA ALA A 511 17.17 13.23 -10.90
C ALA A 511 16.59 13.16 -9.46
N ASN A 512 17.11 12.25 -8.64
CA ASN A 512 16.68 12.07 -7.25
C ASN A 512 17.05 13.29 -6.38
N ASP A 513 18.21 13.90 -6.61
CA ASP A 513 18.64 15.06 -5.82
C ASP A 513 17.81 16.30 -6.16
N ILE A 514 17.44 16.46 -7.43
CA ILE A 514 16.52 17.50 -7.89
C ILE A 514 15.13 17.29 -7.27
N GLU A 515 14.63 16.06 -7.23
CA GLU A 515 13.33 15.75 -6.61
C GLU A 515 13.32 16.10 -5.11
N LYS A 516 14.36 15.67 -4.39
CA LYS A 516 14.52 15.99 -2.95
C LYS A 516 14.65 17.48 -2.71
N ALA A 517 15.50 18.18 -3.47
CA ALA A 517 15.69 19.63 -3.36
C ALA A 517 14.38 20.38 -3.63
N THR A 518 13.64 19.94 -4.65
CA THR A 518 12.33 20.52 -4.99
C THR A 518 11.30 20.30 -3.88
N SER A 519 11.26 19.11 -3.29
CA SER A 519 10.37 18.81 -2.16
C SER A 519 10.68 19.68 -0.94
N ILE A 520 11.96 19.81 -0.58
CA ILE A 520 12.40 20.66 0.55
C ILE A 520 12.06 22.12 0.30
N ALA A 521 12.43 22.67 -0.87
CA ALA A 521 12.14 24.05 -1.23
C ALA A 521 10.63 24.35 -1.22
N ARG A 522 9.82 23.44 -1.77
CA ARG A 522 8.36 23.57 -1.74
C ARG A 522 7.81 23.54 -0.32
N ASN A 523 8.33 22.66 0.56
CA ASN A 523 7.92 22.61 1.97
C ASN A 523 8.34 23.87 2.75
N MET A 524 9.52 24.43 2.48
CA MET A 524 9.97 25.70 3.05
C MET A 524 8.98 26.84 2.76
N ILE A 525 8.52 26.92 1.51
CA ILE A 525 7.60 27.97 1.05
C ILE A 525 6.17 27.72 1.55
N THR A 526 5.65 26.49 1.40
CA THR A 526 4.22 26.21 1.59
C THR A 526 3.82 25.78 3.00
N ARG A 527 4.75 25.19 3.78
CA ARG A 527 4.45 24.62 5.11
C ARG A 527 5.19 25.31 6.24
N TYR A 528 6.47 25.62 6.05
CA TYR A 528 7.30 26.20 7.10
C TYR A 528 7.21 27.72 7.18
N GLY A 529 6.60 28.37 6.18
CA GLY A 529 6.47 29.82 6.15
C GLY A 529 7.81 30.56 6.01
N MET A 530 8.79 29.94 5.37
CA MET A 530 10.14 30.49 5.16
C MET A 530 10.26 31.33 3.88
N SER A 531 9.13 31.63 3.23
CA SER A 531 9.05 32.56 2.11
C SER A 531 8.81 33.98 2.59
N LYS A 532 9.59 34.94 2.08
CA LYS A 532 9.32 36.37 2.32
C LYS A 532 8.08 36.87 1.57
N ARG A 533 7.73 36.23 0.45
CA ARG A 533 6.59 36.61 -0.40
C ARG A 533 5.27 36.18 0.22
N PHE A 534 5.19 34.95 0.72
CA PHE A 534 3.97 34.37 1.28
C PHE A 534 3.86 34.49 2.81
N GLY A 535 4.98 34.66 3.50
CA GLY A 535 5.01 34.80 4.95
C GLY A 535 4.57 33.52 5.69
N LEU A 536 3.94 33.70 6.85
CA LEU A 536 3.57 32.63 7.79
C LEU A 536 2.20 32.00 7.45
N VAL A 537 1.97 31.62 6.19
CA VAL A 537 0.71 31.02 5.73
C VAL A 537 0.94 29.56 5.33
N GLY A 538 0.12 28.64 5.88
CA GLY A 538 0.10 27.24 5.47
C GLY A 538 -0.67 27.07 4.16
N LEU A 539 0.04 27.03 3.04
CA LEU A 539 -0.52 26.90 1.69
C LEU A 539 -0.73 25.44 1.25
N ALA A 540 -0.25 24.48 2.03
CA ALA A 540 -0.34 23.07 1.71
C ALA A 540 -0.63 22.19 2.94
N THR A 541 -1.35 21.09 2.72
CA THR A 541 -1.63 20.05 3.72
C THR A 541 -1.13 18.70 3.26
N VAL A 542 -0.54 17.93 4.17
CA VAL A 542 -0.08 16.56 3.89
C VAL A 542 -1.23 15.59 4.14
N GLU A 543 -1.67 14.92 3.09
CA GLU A 543 -2.56 13.76 3.17
C GLU A 543 -1.73 12.49 3.43
N SER A 544 -2.22 11.59 4.29
CA SER A 544 -1.54 10.33 4.64
C SER A 544 -0.16 10.52 5.30
N GLN A 545 -0.13 11.18 6.48
CA GLN A 545 1.08 11.53 7.23
C GLN A 545 2.03 10.35 7.52
N TYR A 546 1.51 9.12 7.65
CA TYR A 546 2.28 7.92 7.99
C TYR A 546 2.76 7.10 6.78
N LEU A 547 2.50 7.57 5.56
CA LEU A 547 2.91 6.95 4.29
C LEU A 547 3.69 7.96 3.43
N GLU A 548 3.69 7.80 2.10
CA GLU A 548 4.40 8.67 1.14
C GLU A 548 3.93 10.14 1.13
N GLY A 549 2.87 10.49 1.88
CA GLY A 549 2.50 11.89 2.15
C GLY A 549 2.20 12.71 0.90
N ARG A 550 1.01 12.57 0.29
CA ARG A 550 0.64 13.45 -0.83
C ARG A 550 0.35 14.85 -0.30
N THR A 551 1.02 15.84 -0.85
CA THR A 551 0.79 17.24 -0.47
C THR A 551 -0.32 17.81 -1.34
N ALA A 552 -1.45 18.16 -0.72
CA ALA A 552 -2.55 18.87 -1.37
C ALA A 552 -2.36 20.38 -1.15
N LEU A 553 -2.39 21.16 -2.25
CA LEU A 553 -2.31 22.62 -2.20
C LEU A 553 -3.69 23.20 -1.86
N ASN A 554 -3.74 24.11 -0.91
CA ASN A 554 -4.95 24.80 -0.45
C ASN A 554 -4.94 26.26 -0.91
N CYS A 555 -4.63 26.51 -2.18
CA CYS A 555 -4.50 27.85 -2.73
C CYS A 555 -5.10 27.95 -4.15
N SER A 556 -5.28 29.18 -4.64
CA SER A 556 -5.69 29.40 -6.03
C SER A 556 -4.59 28.99 -7.02
N ASP A 557 -4.95 28.74 -8.27
CA ASP A 557 -3.99 28.42 -9.34
C ASP A 557 -2.96 29.53 -9.54
N GLU A 558 -3.36 30.80 -9.37
CA GLU A 558 -2.44 31.95 -9.42
C GLU A 558 -1.40 31.89 -8.28
N THR A 559 -1.84 31.52 -7.07
CA THR A 559 -0.93 31.36 -5.94
C THR A 559 -0.02 30.14 -6.15
N ALA A 560 -0.54 29.06 -6.72
CA ALA A 560 0.24 27.88 -7.05
C ALA A 560 1.35 28.19 -8.07
N ALA A 561 1.03 28.95 -9.12
CA ALA A 561 2.03 29.43 -10.09
C ALA A 561 3.10 30.30 -9.41
N ALA A 562 2.69 31.20 -8.53
CA ALA A 562 3.60 32.04 -7.76
C ALA A 562 4.51 31.24 -6.80
N ILE A 563 4.02 30.13 -6.24
CA ILE A 563 4.83 29.19 -5.44
C ILE A 563 5.88 28.54 -6.33
N ASP A 564 5.49 28.05 -7.51
CA ASP A 564 6.41 27.38 -8.43
C ASP A 564 7.53 28.33 -8.90
N GLU A 565 7.21 29.60 -9.18
CA GLU A 565 8.21 30.64 -9.48
C GLU A 565 9.25 30.79 -8.36
N GLU A 566 8.80 30.81 -7.10
CA GLU A 566 9.68 30.98 -5.94
C GLU A 566 10.53 29.73 -5.66
N VAL A 567 9.97 28.53 -5.86
CA VAL A 567 10.72 27.27 -5.79
C VAL A 567 11.85 27.28 -6.82
N VAL A 568 11.57 27.65 -8.07
CA VAL A 568 12.58 27.74 -9.13
C VAL A 568 13.66 28.75 -8.77
N ALA A 569 13.29 29.92 -8.23
CA ALA A 569 14.24 30.94 -7.80
C ALA A 569 15.16 30.44 -6.68
N MET A 570 14.60 29.75 -5.68
CA MET A 570 15.35 29.21 -4.53
C MET A 570 16.34 28.10 -4.95
N ILE A 571 15.91 27.18 -5.81
CA ILE A 571 16.79 26.13 -6.33
C ILE A 571 17.90 26.74 -7.18
N LYS A 572 17.57 27.74 -8.02
CA LYS A 572 18.56 28.43 -8.84
C LYS A 572 19.61 29.15 -7.99
N GLU A 573 19.19 29.89 -6.95
CA GLU A 573 20.11 30.53 -6.01
C GLU A 573 21.05 29.50 -5.36
N SER A 574 20.50 28.36 -4.92
CA SER A 574 21.28 27.27 -4.32
C SER A 574 22.26 26.66 -5.33
N TYR A 575 21.86 26.54 -6.59
CA TYR A 575 22.69 26.03 -7.68
C TYR A 575 23.85 26.96 -8.03
N ASP A 576 23.58 28.26 -8.13
CA ASP A 576 24.59 29.28 -8.40
C ASP A 576 25.64 29.33 -7.27
N GLN A 577 25.20 29.18 -6.01
CA GLN A 577 26.10 29.05 -4.87
C GLN A 577 26.97 27.79 -4.93
N ALA A 578 26.38 26.63 -5.24
CA ALA A 578 27.11 25.38 -5.41
C ALA A 578 28.17 25.48 -6.52
N LEU A 579 27.81 26.08 -7.67
CA LEU A 579 28.75 26.33 -8.78
C LEU A 579 29.93 27.20 -8.34
N GLN A 580 29.67 28.28 -7.59
CA GLN A 580 30.72 29.15 -7.09
C GLN A 580 31.67 28.39 -6.15
N MET A 581 31.13 27.68 -5.15
CA MET A 581 31.94 26.92 -4.19
C MET A 581 32.80 25.85 -4.87
N LEU A 582 32.26 25.13 -5.84
CA LEU A 582 32.99 24.09 -6.57
C LEU A 582 34.05 24.67 -7.51
N ARG A 583 33.79 25.82 -8.15
CA ARG A 583 34.79 26.51 -8.99
C ARG A 583 35.97 27.02 -8.17
N GLU A 584 35.72 27.60 -7.01
CA GLU A 584 36.76 28.07 -6.09
C GLU A 584 37.62 26.92 -5.53
N ASN A 585 37.08 25.69 -5.50
CA ASN A 585 37.73 24.50 -4.94
C ASN A 585 38.02 23.42 -5.99
N ARG A 586 38.18 23.83 -7.26
CA ARG A 586 38.33 22.90 -8.40
C ARG A 586 39.50 21.92 -8.25
N GLU A 587 40.67 22.39 -7.84
CA GLU A 587 41.86 21.53 -7.68
C GLU A 587 41.65 20.44 -6.63
N LEU A 588 40.98 20.78 -5.52
CA LEU A 588 40.65 19.83 -4.45
C LEU A 588 39.65 18.78 -4.94
N MET A 589 38.61 19.21 -5.67
CA MET A 589 37.64 18.31 -6.29
C MET A 589 38.32 17.32 -7.26
N ASP A 590 39.23 17.79 -8.11
CA ASP A 590 39.96 16.93 -9.06
C ASP A 590 40.81 15.86 -8.35
N LYS A 591 41.45 16.20 -7.23
CA LYS A 591 42.24 15.27 -6.42
C LYS A 591 41.38 14.22 -5.73
N LEU A 592 40.27 14.65 -5.12
CA LEU A 592 39.32 13.75 -4.47
C LEU A 592 38.67 12.80 -5.48
N ALA A 593 38.27 13.30 -6.65
CA ALA A 593 37.70 12.47 -7.71
C ALA A 593 38.74 11.46 -8.23
N ALA A 594 40.00 11.86 -8.43
CA ALA A 594 41.05 10.94 -8.84
C ALA A 594 41.25 9.80 -7.83
N PHE A 595 41.25 10.13 -6.53
CA PHE A 595 41.37 9.12 -5.47
C PHE A 595 40.15 8.18 -5.45
N LEU A 596 38.93 8.72 -5.62
CA LEU A 596 37.70 7.92 -5.66
C LEU A 596 37.64 7.01 -6.88
N ILE A 597 38.15 7.43 -8.03
CA ILE A 597 38.24 6.60 -9.24
C ILE A 597 39.18 5.40 -9.03
N GLU A 598 40.26 5.58 -8.26
CA GLU A 598 41.24 4.52 -7.99
C GLU A 598 40.77 3.54 -6.91
N ARG A 599 40.19 4.04 -5.81
CA ARG A 599 39.81 3.24 -4.64
C ARG A 599 38.35 2.81 -4.60
N GLU A 600 37.51 3.38 -5.46
CA GLU A 600 36.04 3.20 -5.54
C GLU A 600 35.26 3.63 -4.28
N THR A 601 35.93 3.83 -3.15
CA THR A 601 35.34 4.26 -1.88
C THR A 601 36.36 5.09 -1.09
N ILE A 602 35.87 6.13 -0.42
CA ILE A 602 36.63 6.99 0.50
C ILE A 602 35.89 7.03 1.83
N THR A 603 36.58 6.77 2.93
CA THR A 603 36.01 6.95 4.27
C THR A 603 36.03 8.42 4.69
N GLY A 604 35.15 8.81 5.62
CA GLY A 604 35.06 10.19 6.11
C GLY A 604 36.39 10.69 6.68
N LYS A 605 37.15 9.82 7.36
CA LYS A 605 38.49 10.12 7.88
C LYS A 605 39.48 10.42 6.75
N GLU A 606 39.59 9.53 5.76
CA GLU A 606 40.47 9.74 4.59
C GLU A 606 40.07 10.99 3.81
N PHE A 607 38.77 11.24 3.65
CA PHE A 607 38.25 12.44 3.01
C PHE A 607 38.71 13.70 3.75
N MET A 608 38.54 13.74 5.07
CA MET A 608 38.94 14.88 5.89
C MET A 608 40.45 15.08 5.95
N GLU A 609 41.25 14.01 5.94
CA GLU A 609 42.71 14.09 5.83
C GLU A 609 43.13 14.76 4.51
N ILE A 610 42.57 14.33 3.38
CA ILE A 610 42.84 14.94 2.07
C ILE A 610 42.37 16.40 2.06
N PHE A 611 41.17 16.67 2.57
CA PHE A 611 40.59 18.00 2.64
C PHE A 611 41.45 18.97 3.45
N ARG A 612 41.86 18.58 4.67
CA ARG A 612 42.67 19.41 5.57
C ARG A 612 44.07 19.67 5.00
N ARG A 613 44.72 18.62 4.47
CA ARG A 613 46.04 18.73 3.85
C ARG A 613 46.06 19.75 2.72
N GLU A 614 45.03 19.75 1.89
CA GLU A 614 44.92 20.65 0.73
C GLU A 614 44.48 22.06 1.11
N LYS A 615 43.70 22.21 2.20
CA LYS A 615 43.33 23.51 2.77
C LYS A 615 44.40 24.12 3.67
N GLY A 616 45.46 23.38 3.99
CA GLY A 616 46.50 23.82 4.93
C GLY A 616 45.99 23.94 6.38
N LEU A 617 44.96 23.16 6.75
CA LEU A 617 44.41 23.13 8.11
C LEU A 617 45.20 22.12 8.97
N PRO A 618 45.43 22.42 10.26
CA PRO A 618 46.11 21.48 11.16
C PRO A 618 45.29 20.19 11.37
N ASP A 619 46.00 19.07 11.50
CA ASP A 619 45.40 17.79 11.87
C ASP A 619 44.78 17.90 13.27
N PRO A 620 43.63 17.23 13.52
CA PRO A 620 43.02 17.27 14.83
C PRO A 620 43.93 16.53 15.82
N GLU A 621 44.17 17.12 16.99
CA GLU A 621 44.79 16.38 18.10
C GLU A 621 43.87 15.20 18.44
N GLU A 622 44.34 13.97 18.24
CA GLU A 622 43.61 12.79 18.67
C GLU A 622 43.44 12.87 20.20
N GLU A 623 42.22 13.16 20.68
CA GLU A 623 41.85 12.91 22.07
C GLU A 623 41.96 11.41 22.32
N LYS A 624 43.12 10.99 22.82
CA LYS A 624 43.28 9.69 23.46
C LYS A 624 42.37 9.69 24.68
N LYS A 625 41.20 9.08 24.55
CA LYS A 625 40.44 8.62 25.71
C LYS A 625 41.28 7.54 26.38
N ASP A 626 42.07 7.95 27.38
CA ASP A 626 42.70 7.04 28.32
C ASP A 626 41.58 6.25 29.01
N VAL A 627 41.40 5.01 28.59
CA VAL A 627 40.59 4.02 29.30
C VAL A 627 41.37 3.66 30.56
N THR A 628 41.20 4.48 31.61
CA THR A 628 41.63 4.11 32.95
C THR A 628 40.75 2.96 33.42
N GLU A 629 41.23 1.73 33.26
CA GLU A 629 40.75 0.56 33.98
C GLU A 629 40.73 0.88 35.48
N THR A 630 39.53 1.13 36.02
CA THR A 630 39.31 1.11 37.46
C THR A 630 38.63 -0.19 37.82
N ASN A 631 39.46 -1.19 38.13
CA ASN A 631 39.09 -2.29 39.00
C ASN A 631 38.60 -1.71 40.34
N ALA A 632 37.30 -1.78 40.61
CA ALA A 632 36.75 -1.56 41.93
C ALA A 632 35.63 -2.58 42.20
N ALA A 633 36.04 -3.74 42.69
CA ALA A 633 35.16 -4.63 43.42
C ALA A 633 34.72 -3.96 44.74
N GLY A 634 33.40 -3.88 44.92
CA GLY A 634 32.70 -3.94 46.22
C GLY A 634 33.04 -2.93 47.32
N SER A 635 32.20 -1.90 47.47
CA SER A 635 31.54 -1.63 48.76
C SER A 635 30.48 -0.55 48.67
N ALA A 636 29.42 -0.76 49.45
CA ALA A 636 28.20 0.01 49.57
C ALA A 636 28.41 1.51 49.82
N VAL A 637 27.54 2.34 49.24
CA VAL A 637 27.33 3.73 49.68
C VAL A 637 25.85 4.06 49.71
N LYS A 638 25.37 4.36 50.93
CA LYS A 638 24.14 5.07 51.26
C LYS A 638 24.18 6.49 50.69
N GLY A 639 23.00 6.99 50.33
CA GLY A 639 22.84 8.28 49.64
C GLY A 639 23.37 9.51 50.37
N ASN A 640 23.60 10.56 49.58
CA ASN A 640 23.10 11.89 49.87
C ASN A 640 23.11 12.76 48.60
N SER A 641 22.17 13.70 48.60
CA SER A 641 21.92 14.81 47.68
C SER A 641 23.16 15.63 47.28
N VAL A 642 23.21 16.05 46.01
CA VAL A 642 24.18 17.05 45.53
C VAL A 642 23.41 18.27 45.02
N ASP A 643 23.71 19.41 45.65
CA ASP A 643 23.33 20.76 45.26
C ASP A 643 23.95 21.15 43.90
N VAL A 644 23.16 21.81 43.05
CA VAL A 644 23.65 22.41 41.80
C VAL A 644 23.73 23.93 41.99
N THR A 645 24.94 24.45 42.11
CA THR A 645 25.28 25.87 41.94
C THR A 645 25.37 26.20 40.45
N ILE A 646 24.57 27.15 39.97
CA ILE A 646 24.73 27.77 38.65
C ILE A 646 25.32 29.17 38.84
N GLY A 647 26.46 29.40 38.18
CA GLY A 647 27.18 30.66 38.12
C GLY A 647 26.55 31.66 37.14
N GLU A 648 26.69 32.92 37.54
CA GLU A 648 26.17 34.16 36.97
C GLU A 648 26.99 34.64 35.77
N GLN A 649 26.34 35.01 34.66
CA GLN A 649 26.80 36.10 33.79
C GLN A 649 25.63 36.90 33.19
N VAL A 650 25.81 38.21 33.29
CA VAL A 650 24.87 39.33 33.19
C VAL A 650 24.50 39.66 31.73
N MET A 651 23.21 39.77 31.47
CA MET A 651 22.62 40.46 30.32
C MET A 651 22.44 41.94 30.66
N THR A 652 22.92 42.85 29.80
CA THR A 652 22.49 44.25 29.81
C THR A 652 21.39 44.45 28.77
N SER A 653 20.16 44.66 29.23
CA SER A 653 19.15 45.37 28.45
C SER A 653 18.28 46.24 29.36
N THR A 654 18.18 47.50 28.96
CA THR A 654 17.27 48.51 29.50
C THR A 654 15.88 48.28 28.92
N ASP A 655 14.90 47.86 29.72
CA ASP A 655 13.61 48.55 29.79
C ASP A 655 12.73 48.06 30.93
N SER A 656 11.98 48.99 31.50
CA SER A 656 11.33 48.90 32.81
C SER A 656 9.82 48.71 32.68
N THR A 657 9.34 47.46 32.63
CA THR A 657 7.95 47.07 32.97
C THR A 657 7.78 45.54 32.96
N PHE A 658 8.33 44.84 33.95
CA PHE A 658 7.90 43.49 34.29
C PHE A 658 8.31 43.15 35.73
N GLN A 659 7.35 42.82 36.60
CA GLN A 659 7.62 42.25 37.93
C GLN A 659 7.24 40.77 37.91
N PRO A 660 8.20 39.83 38.07
CA PRO A 660 7.89 38.42 38.29
C PRO A 660 7.76 38.12 39.80
N LEU A 661 6.66 37.44 40.15
CA LEU A 661 6.34 36.91 41.48
C LEU A 661 7.23 35.71 41.83
N THR A 662 7.75 35.68 43.06
CA THR A 662 8.63 34.65 43.61
C THR A 662 7.87 33.45 44.19
N PHE A 663 8.53 32.30 44.17
CA PHE A 663 8.06 30.93 44.42
C PHE A 663 7.73 30.60 45.89
N GLU A 664 7.21 31.55 46.68
CA GLU A 664 6.83 31.31 48.09
C GLU A 664 5.32 31.36 48.36
N ASP A 665 4.46 31.64 47.36
CA ASP A 665 3.00 31.69 47.53
C ASP A 665 2.25 30.39 47.14
N SER A 666 2.93 29.36 46.66
CA SER A 666 2.28 28.11 46.17
C SER A 666 2.25 26.95 47.17
N LEU A 667 2.67 27.18 48.43
CA LEU A 667 2.66 26.16 49.50
C LEU A 667 1.75 26.47 50.69
N GLN A 668 0.93 27.54 50.63
CA GLN A 668 -0.04 27.88 51.67
C GLN A 668 -1.51 27.59 51.32
N GLU A 669 -1.85 27.20 50.08
CA GLU A 669 -3.24 26.85 49.70
C GLU A 669 -3.56 25.34 49.73
N ALA A 670 -2.62 24.48 50.13
CA ALA A 670 -2.84 23.02 50.17
C ALA A 670 -2.98 22.43 51.60
N LYS A 671 -3.31 23.24 52.61
CA LYS A 671 -3.48 22.77 54.00
C LYS A 671 -4.74 23.22 54.74
N GLU A 672 -5.69 23.87 54.09
CA GLU A 672 -7.02 24.10 54.67
C GLU A 672 -8.11 23.51 53.78
N GLN A 673 -8.41 22.22 53.98
CA GLN A 673 -9.77 21.66 53.92
C GLN A 673 -9.71 20.15 54.22
N THR A 674 -9.90 19.80 55.50
CA THR A 674 -10.32 18.45 55.90
C THR A 674 -11.20 18.54 57.16
N ALA A 675 -12.53 18.54 56.92
CA ALA A 675 -13.64 17.95 57.70
C ALA A 675 -13.98 18.47 59.13
N PRO A 676 -15.15 18.11 59.76
CA PRO A 676 -16.45 17.60 59.28
C PRO A 676 -17.73 18.25 59.93
N ALA A 677 -18.93 17.80 59.48
CA ALA A 677 -20.14 17.46 60.28
C ALA A 677 -21.46 18.30 60.16
N GLN A 678 -22.51 17.58 59.69
CA GLN A 678 -23.89 17.36 60.20
C GLN A 678 -24.96 18.48 60.43
N ASP A 679 -26.18 18.11 60.01
CA ASP A 679 -27.56 18.46 60.43
C ASP A 679 -28.08 19.91 60.31
N THR A 680 -29.17 20.15 59.56
CA THR A 680 -30.58 20.00 60.03
C THR A 680 -31.59 20.32 58.92
N ALA A 681 -32.77 19.72 59.00
CA ALA A 681 -33.91 19.76 58.07
C ALA A 681 -34.74 21.07 58.03
N LYS A 682 -35.40 21.34 56.89
CA LYS A 682 -36.89 21.43 56.73
C LYS A 682 -37.34 22.04 55.39
N GLN A 683 -38.20 21.28 54.68
CA GLN A 683 -39.22 21.70 53.69
C GLN A 683 -40.41 22.45 54.38
N PRO A 684 -41.52 22.90 53.71
CA PRO A 684 -42.01 22.62 52.32
C PRO A 684 -42.71 23.80 51.56
N ALA A 685 -43.23 23.45 50.36
CA ALA A 685 -44.46 23.94 49.68
C ALA A 685 -44.35 25.22 48.82
N GLU A 686 -45.01 25.41 47.66
CA GLU A 686 -46.07 24.66 46.95
C GLU A 686 -46.28 25.26 45.52
N SER A 687 -46.73 24.42 44.57
CA SER A 687 -47.74 24.72 43.51
C SER A 687 -47.33 25.65 42.33
N ALA A 688 -47.80 25.53 41.07
CA ALA A 688 -48.74 24.64 40.36
C ALA A 688 -48.49 24.80 38.83
N LYS A 689 -48.61 23.72 38.03
CA LYS A 689 -49.67 23.45 37.01
C LYS A 689 -49.55 24.21 35.68
N GLU A 690 -49.29 23.47 34.58
CA GLU A 690 -50.27 23.05 33.53
C GLU A 690 -50.15 24.03 32.33
N GLU A 691 -50.24 23.68 31.06
CA GLU A 691 -50.73 22.49 30.37
C GLU A 691 -50.37 22.60 28.87
N THR A 692 -50.20 21.45 28.19
CA THR A 692 -50.69 21.06 26.83
C THR A 692 -50.66 22.06 25.66
N SER A 693 -50.47 21.71 24.39
CA SER A 693 -50.49 20.44 23.63
C SER A 693 -50.27 20.79 22.14
N ALA A 694 -49.72 19.84 21.36
CA ALA A 694 -50.21 19.33 20.05
C ALA A 694 -50.50 20.35 18.91
N GLN A 695 -50.33 20.09 17.61
CA GLN A 695 -49.88 19.00 16.76
C GLN A 695 -49.98 19.55 15.31
N GLU A 696 -49.34 18.86 14.35
CA GLU A 696 -49.79 18.74 12.95
C GLU A 696 -49.62 19.95 12.00
N LYS A 697 -49.41 19.84 10.68
CA LYS A 697 -48.93 18.83 9.72
C LYS A 697 -49.08 19.50 8.32
N HIS A 698 -48.29 19.06 7.32
CA HIS A 698 -48.59 19.16 5.86
C HIS A 698 -48.67 20.56 5.21
N GLU A 699 -48.44 20.82 3.91
CA GLU A 699 -47.77 20.16 2.77
C GLU A 699 -47.84 21.19 1.61
N GLN A 700 -46.85 21.14 0.73
CA GLN A 700 -46.90 21.34 -0.74
C GLN A 700 -47.36 22.63 -1.47
N GLU A 701 -46.59 22.84 -2.55
CA GLU A 701 -46.90 23.34 -3.90
C GLU A 701 -47.02 24.85 -4.19
N SER A 702 -46.21 25.31 -5.15
CA SER A 702 -46.62 25.85 -6.47
C SER A 702 -45.49 26.72 -7.08
N THR A 703 -44.81 26.30 -8.16
CA THR A 703 -45.02 26.51 -9.62
C THR A 703 -44.60 27.87 -10.21
N GLU A 704 -43.91 27.77 -11.36
CA GLU A 704 -43.89 28.67 -12.53
C GLU A 704 -43.13 30.02 -12.43
N GLN A 705 -42.43 30.56 -13.45
CA GLN A 705 -42.40 30.34 -14.90
C GLN A 705 -41.28 31.18 -15.54
N LYS A 706 -40.95 30.84 -16.81
CA LYS A 706 -40.38 31.66 -17.91
C LYS A 706 -38.89 31.97 -17.89
N SER A 707 -38.19 32.12 -19.02
CA SER A 707 -38.24 31.71 -20.43
C SER A 707 -37.21 32.63 -21.10
N ASP A 708 -36.30 32.12 -21.94
CA ASP A 708 -36.12 32.60 -23.31
C ASP A 708 -34.99 31.86 -24.04
N ALA A 709 -35.25 31.69 -25.34
CA ALA A 709 -34.63 30.83 -26.34
C ALA A 709 -33.39 31.46 -27.01
N ALA A 710 -32.39 30.65 -27.39
CA ALA A 710 -31.96 30.33 -28.79
C ALA A 710 -31.11 31.44 -29.47
N GLU A 711 -30.10 31.22 -30.33
CA GLU A 711 -29.66 30.08 -31.15
C GLU A 711 -28.23 30.38 -31.71
N GLU A 712 -27.44 29.32 -31.95
CA GLU A 712 -26.42 29.09 -33.01
C GLU A 712 -25.33 30.13 -33.46
N SER A 713 -24.05 29.76 -33.30
CA SER A 713 -23.16 29.26 -34.39
C SER A 713 -21.67 29.69 -34.32
N LYS A 714 -20.80 28.74 -34.75
CA LYS A 714 -19.42 28.84 -35.28
C LYS A 714 -18.22 28.73 -34.32
N ASP A 715 -17.55 27.58 -34.44
CA ASP A 715 -16.09 27.39 -34.37
C ASP A 715 -15.56 27.06 -35.79
N PRO A 716 -14.24 27.02 -36.12
CA PRO A 716 -13.07 26.96 -35.21
C PRO A 716 -11.87 27.87 -35.61
N LYS A 717 -10.88 28.00 -34.71
CA LYS A 717 -9.48 28.31 -35.08
C LYS A 717 -8.48 27.54 -34.21
N ASP A 718 -7.60 26.80 -34.87
CA ASP A 718 -6.45 26.06 -34.31
C ASP A 718 -5.39 26.97 -33.65
N PRO A 719 -4.64 26.47 -32.64
CA PRO A 719 -3.42 27.10 -32.14
C PRO A 719 -2.15 26.61 -32.87
N PRO A 720 -1.04 27.38 -32.84
CA PRO A 720 0.14 27.13 -33.66
C PRO A 720 1.03 25.98 -33.14
N GLN A 721 1.53 25.16 -34.08
CA GLN A 721 2.46 24.05 -33.85
C GLN A 721 3.91 24.53 -33.66
N GLY A 722 4.56 24.04 -32.60
CA GLY A 722 6.02 24.07 -32.43
C GLY A 722 6.73 22.95 -33.21
N PRO A 723 8.07 22.93 -33.26
CA PRO A 723 8.82 22.04 -34.15
C PRO A 723 8.75 20.57 -33.72
N VAL A 724 8.42 19.70 -34.67
CA VAL A 724 8.25 18.25 -34.51
C VAL A 724 9.59 17.53 -34.73
N GLY A 725 9.99 16.69 -33.77
CA GLY A 725 11.15 15.82 -33.87
C GLY A 725 10.92 14.67 -34.86
N LEU A 726 12.01 14.14 -35.43
CA LEU A 726 11.98 12.93 -36.25
C LEU A 726 11.39 11.77 -35.41
N PHE A 727 10.54 10.94 -36.02
CA PHE A 727 9.81 9.79 -35.45
C PHE A 727 8.39 10.07 -34.88
N SER A 728 7.47 10.57 -35.72
CA SER A 728 6.03 10.39 -35.51
C SER A 728 5.36 9.72 -36.72
N HIS A 729 5.55 8.42 -36.86
CA HIS A 729 4.69 7.58 -37.70
C HIS A 729 4.19 6.39 -36.88
N GLY A 730 3.05 6.60 -36.24
CA GLY A 730 2.24 5.57 -35.61
C GLY A 730 0.82 6.10 -35.50
N THR A 731 -0.09 5.59 -36.32
CA THR A 731 -1.51 5.92 -36.34
C THR A 731 -2.23 5.34 -35.13
N LEU A 732 -3.13 6.14 -34.54
CA LEU A 732 -4.06 5.77 -33.46
C LEU A 732 -5.03 4.66 -33.88
#